data_AF-A0A417Y0W8-F1
#
_entry.id   AF-A0A417Y0W8-F1
#
_cell.length_a   1.000
_cell.length_b   1.000
_cell.length_c   1.000
_cell.angle_alpha   90.00
_cell.angle_beta   90.00
_cell.angle_gamma   90.00
#
_symmetry.space_group_name_H-M   'P 1'
#
loop_
_entity.id
_entity.type
_entity.pdbx_description
1 polymer ?
#
loop_
_entity_poly.entity_id
_entity_poly.type
_entity_poly.pdbx_seq_one_letter_code
_entity_poly.pdbx_strand_id
1 'polypeptide(L)'
;MHGGVKVYNRSPAAARAYVEADRSRVDDYYLAEGSGVARRFGAAPGTGVIDLGVLDGDGYEQWVAGFDPVTGQARDRRRENGNPVRFVEITVNGPKTWSLAAALNPEVSAAYDAAQDRAAEQVIGWVAEHATTRAGQRNRQVQVPVERLEAVTVRHYTSRAGDPHRHLHLQVNARVFAVGQWRGLHTVGFRDYIEALNGIGHAAVMCDPEFRAALAGAGFTLDPASGEILELAPFVGAFSERAAQIGRNIDRYEAEWRSANPGQEPGPAIRRSWDRRAWKDARPDKIAPKDGAELVAAWNQQLTDLGYQDPPPQPGLPIIVDAPRVGEFDRAGAVETIVVGLGARRSAWNAADIRGHAEKAIAAAGLVLDPGVRTELAEDITARAIEACVPLLRHPDVPEHIRSLTSRHVLETEADIVARLADRATLPPTPAVFSPDTGTGLDGHQRTAVAALAGDAELVVVEGAAGAGKTTTLAATQTVLGEQGRRMLVVTPTLKAAQVAAREVGTAGSVAWLVHQHGYRWDTDGRWTRVAADPAPDAMLGRGDLLLVDEAGMLDQDTARALLTLADEMGARLALVGDRHQLPAVGRGGVLDLGARWVPPQAHVDLDVAHRFADPEYAAISLALRTGSSTYTLPPPAPCQADGEPVGQPVGEPVGERDGEPTGEVWAALWRRGQVQIYPSEAERTQALAQLAADAIGSRDRRARQMLMLADTREQAAALNGAIRDRLVAAGRVDDTHAVATDAGERVGVGDRIATRRNDRDLGVTNRDTWTITAIGPDGSLALRGRRPTDLRTVPASYAREHVELAYATTVYGAQGETTQTGHLALGEHTSAASAYVAMTRGRDDNIAHLVAEDEADARHQWEQVFARDRADLGPAAAAQRAIEDIERYGTQPPTRPLDQVLGDLWAAWTRQADLHEQHQRLAGERDALEHVGAIHARYTPDRERLHNDVADARRKWRQARQQVDDLDTALKSETADLQTRIWTAWRQDLSEARHAADVVRAGAGRLGQHRRQVREASADLTGFAERWRPAVPDLATDPTELADQVRWLHGRRGDDSISAFIARTVSDAHPDADHIRDAERNGYAAYDRAERARTQLDEAMYAELRPYGRAAHTRDATGRLSAVAEELAGVERELRTVSTRLNALNIEPSLRTLPDGDLDNEHQRWADDRGARQKAATREANEHRQRLEKAQRIEPPPPSPSTPDHGRGIGR
;
A
#
# COMPACT_ATOMS: atom_id res chain seq x y z
N MET A 1 1.41 18.59 21.11
CA MET A 1 0.04 18.68 20.58
C MET A 1 -0.71 17.43 20.93
N HIS A 2 -1.90 17.60 21.49
CA HIS A 2 -2.85 16.52 21.72
C HIS A 2 -4.19 16.96 21.15
N GLY A 3 -4.63 16.30 20.08
CA GLY A 3 -5.87 16.61 19.39
C GLY A 3 -6.31 15.45 18.51
N GLY A 4 -7.61 15.14 18.54
CA GLY A 4 -8.23 14.22 17.60
C GLY A 4 -8.68 14.94 16.33
N VAL A 5 -8.92 14.18 15.26
CA VAL A 5 -9.57 14.71 14.05
C VAL A 5 -11.07 14.85 14.30
N LYS A 6 -11.62 16.04 14.08
CA LYS A 6 -13.07 16.28 14.08
C LYS A 6 -13.59 16.36 12.66
N VAL A 7 -14.63 15.60 12.34
CA VAL A 7 -15.31 15.64 11.03
C VAL A 7 -16.57 16.48 11.17
N TYR A 8 -16.67 17.61 10.47
CA TYR A 8 -17.84 18.48 10.54
C TYR A 8 -18.79 18.24 9.36
N ASN A 9 -20.06 17.93 9.65
CA ASN A 9 -21.09 17.63 8.65
C ASN A 9 -22.38 18.47 8.78
N ARG A 10 -22.45 19.38 9.77
CA ARG A 10 -23.62 20.25 10.01
C ARG A 10 -23.69 21.44 9.04
N SER A 11 -24.69 22.32 9.22
CA SER A 11 -24.91 23.45 8.31
C SER A 11 -23.75 24.47 8.31
N PRO A 12 -23.49 25.17 7.19
CA PRO A 12 -22.46 26.23 7.13
C PRO A 12 -22.70 27.38 8.11
N ALA A 13 -23.95 27.83 8.25
CA ALA A 13 -24.33 28.85 9.22
C ALA A 13 -24.03 28.41 10.66
N ALA A 14 -24.25 27.13 11.00
CA ALA A 14 -23.85 26.60 12.30
C ALA A 14 -22.33 26.53 12.48
N ALA A 15 -21.56 26.36 11.40
CA ALA A 15 -20.09 26.34 11.46
C ALA A 15 -19.54 27.74 11.73
N ARG A 16 -20.12 28.75 11.09
CA ARG A 16 -19.85 30.16 11.37
C ARG A 16 -20.20 30.50 12.82
N ALA A 17 -21.40 30.15 13.25
CA ALA A 17 -21.82 30.37 14.63
C ALA A 17 -20.94 29.63 15.64
N TYR A 18 -20.37 28.48 15.27
CA TYR A 18 -19.42 27.73 16.11
C TYR A 18 -18.11 28.51 16.30
N VAL A 19 -17.46 28.96 15.22
CA VAL A 19 -16.20 29.70 15.32
C VAL A 19 -16.38 31.13 15.87
N GLU A 20 -17.52 31.78 15.59
CA GLU A 20 -17.84 33.09 16.18
C GLU A 20 -18.25 32.99 17.65
N ALA A 21 -18.81 31.87 18.11
CA ALA A 21 -19.17 31.66 19.51
C ALA A 21 -17.98 31.16 20.37
N ASP A 22 -17.05 30.41 19.79
CA ASP A 22 -15.80 30.04 20.48
C ASP A 22 -14.86 31.24 20.65
N ARG A 23 -15.08 32.32 19.88
CA ARG A 23 -14.47 33.63 20.12
C ARG A 23 -15.20 34.34 21.26
N SER A 24 -14.51 34.51 22.39
CA SER A 24 -14.97 35.44 23.41
C SER A 24 -14.88 36.87 22.85
N ARG A 25 -15.71 37.82 23.32
CA ARG A 25 -15.54 39.27 23.02
C ARG A 25 -14.14 39.80 23.36
N VAL A 26 -13.41 39.06 24.16
CA VAL A 26 -12.06 39.35 24.60
C VAL A 26 -11.03 38.92 23.55
N ASP A 27 -11.28 37.85 22.79
CA ASP A 27 -10.48 37.45 21.64
C ASP A 27 -10.55 38.47 20.50
N ASP A 28 -11.69 39.18 20.36
CA ASP A 28 -11.87 40.26 19.37
C ASP A 28 -10.86 41.40 19.56
N TYR A 29 -10.30 41.59 20.76
CA TYR A 29 -9.30 42.62 21.04
C TYR A 29 -7.90 42.29 20.48
N TYR A 30 -7.53 41.00 20.48
CA TYR A 30 -6.26 40.55 19.91
C TYR A 30 -6.26 40.55 18.38
N LEU A 31 -7.41 40.85 17.80
CA LEU A 31 -7.67 40.95 16.38
C LEU A 31 -7.85 42.44 16.04
N ALA A 32 -7.04 42.97 15.12
CA ALA A 32 -7.23 44.35 14.65
C ALA A 32 -8.61 44.50 13.97
N GLU A 33 -9.25 45.67 14.07
CA GLU A 33 -10.51 45.96 13.34
C GLU A 33 -10.32 45.63 11.84
N GLY A 34 -11.03 44.59 11.35
CA GLY A 34 -10.95 44.12 9.97
C GLY A 34 -10.13 42.86 9.69
N SER A 35 -9.63 42.14 10.71
CA SER A 35 -8.72 40.98 10.52
C SER A 35 -9.36 39.66 10.03
N GLY A 36 -10.65 39.66 9.66
CA GLY A 36 -11.36 38.45 9.23
C GLY A 36 -11.59 37.39 10.33
N VAL A 37 -12.51 36.46 10.05
CA VAL A 37 -12.85 35.30 10.90
C VAL A 37 -11.85 34.15 10.70
N ALA A 38 -11.30 33.99 9.51
CA ALA A 38 -10.35 32.91 9.21
C ALA A 38 -9.28 33.35 8.20
N ARG A 39 -8.06 32.82 8.31
CA ARG A 39 -7.01 32.98 7.28
C ARG A 39 -7.07 31.77 6.34
N ARG A 40 -7.11 32.00 5.03
CA ARG A 40 -7.33 30.96 4.00
C ARG A 40 -6.02 30.61 3.30
N PHE A 41 -5.81 29.33 3.07
CA PHE A 41 -4.65 28.80 2.38
C PHE A 41 -5.06 27.91 1.21
N GLY A 42 -4.30 27.98 0.13
CA GLY A 42 -4.31 27.01 -0.96
C GLY A 42 -3.03 26.20 -0.93
N ALA A 43 -3.14 24.89 -1.13
CA ALA A 43 -1.96 24.03 -1.18
C ALA A 43 -2.10 22.98 -2.28
N ALA A 44 -0.96 22.65 -2.89
CA ALA A 44 -0.82 21.61 -3.89
C ALA A 44 0.55 20.91 -3.72
N PRO A 45 0.67 19.62 -4.06
CA PRO A 45 1.93 18.89 -3.97
C PRO A 45 3.07 19.61 -4.72
N GLY A 46 4.22 19.76 -4.07
CA GLY A 46 5.44 20.32 -4.67
C GLY A 46 5.44 21.83 -4.94
N THR A 47 4.32 22.53 -4.77
CA THR A 47 4.24 24.01 -4.91
C THR A 47 4.26 24.75 -3.59
N GLY A 48 4.14 24.04 -2.46
CA GLY A 48 4.05 24.61 -1.13
C GLY A 48 2.66 25.19 -0.80
N VAL A 49 2.61 25.91 0.32
CA VAL A 49 1.38 26.54 0.84
C VAL A 49 1.36 28.01 0.44
N ILE A 50 0.22 28.47 -0.09
CA ILE A 50 0.00 29.85 -0.52
C ILE A 50 -1.08 30.47 0.37
N ASP A 51 -0.75 31.59 1.00
CA ASP A 51 -1.73 32.42 1.70
C ASP A 51 -2.66 33.11 0.70
N LEU A 52 -3.96 32.86 0.82
CA LEU A 52 -5.02 33.41 -0.02
C LEU A 52 -5.76 34.58 0.64
N GLY A 53 -5.28 35.05 1.79
CA GLY A 53 -5.83 36.17 2.55
C GLY A 53 -6.86 35.76 3.60
N VAL A 54 -7.51 36.75 4.21
CA VAL A 54 -8.49 36.56 5.28
C VAL A 54 -9.92 36.51 4.74
N LEU A 55 -10.76 35.69 5.38
CA LEU A 55 -12.19 35.57 5.13
C LEU A 55 -12.97 36.26 6.25
N ASP A 56 -13.98 37.04 5.91
CA ASP A 56 -15.01 37.48 6.87
C ASP A 56 -16.02 36.35 7.16
N GLY A 57 -17.02 36.61 8.00
CA GLY A 57 -18.00 35.60 8.39
C GLY A 57 -18.81 35.05 7.22
N ASP A 58 -19.18 35.89 6.26
CA ASP A 58 -19.94 35.50 5.06
C ASP A 58 -19.05 34.69 4.10
N GLY A 59 -17.80 35.11 3.90
CA GLY A 59 -16.80 34.40 3.10
C GLY A 59 -16.43 33.04 3.69
N TYR A 60 -16.29 32.94 5.01
CA TYR A 60 -16.09 31.67 5.71
C TYR A 60 -17.29 30.73 5.54
N GLU A 61 -18.52 31.25 5.69
CA GLU A 61 -19.74 30.47 5.49
C GLU A 61 -19.85 29.93 4.05
N GLN A 62 -19.53 30.75 3.05
CA GLN A 62 -19.46 30.32 1.64
C GLN A 62 -18.41 29.23 1.41
N TRP A 63 -17.23 29.38 2.02
CA TRP A 63 -16.15 28.39 1.95
C TRP A 63 -16.58 27.04 2.55
N VAL A 64 -17.22 27.04 3.73
CA VAL A 64 -17.78 25.83 4.36
C VAL A 64 -18.91 25.24 3.51
N ALA A 65 -19.71 26.08 2.86
CA ALA A 65 -20.78 25.64 1.96
C ALA A 65 -20.25 24.98 0.67
N GLY A 66 -18.95 25.06 0.39
CA GLY A 66 -18.30 24.46 -0.78
C GLY A 66 -18.23 25.41 -1.97
N PHE A 67 -18.29 26.72 -1.75
CA PHE A 67 -18.12 27.75 -2.78
C PHE A 67 -16.74 28.38 -2.67
N ASP A 68 -16.19 28.79 -3.81
CA ASP A 68 -15.08 29.72 -3.80
C ASP A 68 -15.57 31.10 -3.31
N PRO A 69 -15.06 31.62 -2.18
CA PRO A 69 -15.57 32.85 -1.58
C PRO A 69 -15.22 34.11 -2.38
N VAL A 70 -14.34 34.03 -3.39
CA VAL A 70 -13.98 35.16 -4.27
C VAL A 70 -14.83 35.13 -5.55
N THR A 71 -14.97 33.96 -6.18
CA THR A 71 -15.65 33.83 -7.47
C THR A 71 -17.12 33.43 -7.37
N GLY A 72 -17.56 32.93 -6.20
CA GLY A 72 -18.90 32.38 -5.98
C GLY A 72 -19.16 31.05 -6.70
N GLN A 73 -18.14 30.46 -7.34
CA GLN A 73 -18.30 29.19 -8.07
C GLN A 73 -18.41 28.01 -7.10
N ALA A 74 -19.37 27.12 -7.37
CA ALA A 74 -19.53 25.89 -6.60
C ALA A 74 -18.42 24.88 -6.94
N ARG A 75 -17.87 24.24 -5.90
CA ARG A 75 -16.89 23.15 -6.03
C ARG A 75 -17.53 21.77 -6.18
N ASP A 76 -18.84 21.63 -6.40
CA ASP A 76 -19.47 20.31 -6.59
C ASP A 76 -20.83 20.39 -7.32
N ARG A 77 -21.29 19.26 -7.89
CA ARG A 77 -22.70 19.02 -8.27
C ARG A 77 -23.46 18.58 -7.01
N ARG A 78 -24.40 19.41 -6.54
CA ARG A 78 -25.13 19.19 -5.27
C ARG A 78 -25.78 17.81 -5.19
N ARG A 79 -25.60 17.12 -4.06
CA ARG A 79 -26.57 16.13 -3.57
C ARG A 79 -27.60 16.88 -2.73
N GLU A 80 -28.88 16.79 -3.09
CA GLU A 80 -29.96 17.45 -2.36
C GLU A 80 -30.38 16.70 -1.09
N ASN A 81 -29.95 15.43 -0.94
CA ASN A 81 -30.28 14.59 0.22
C ASN A 81 -29.02 14.25 1.03
N GLY A 82 -29.04 14.60 2.33
CA GLY A 82 -28.04 14.24 3.35
C GLY A 82 -27.24 15.40 3.96
N ASN A 83 -26.58 15.17 5.09
CA ASN A 83 -25.60 16.07 5.74
C ASN A 83 -24.16 15.74 5.24
N PRO A 84 -23.66 16.36 4.15
CA PRO A 84 -22.33 16.04 3.63
C PRO A 84 -21.23 16.59 4.55
N VAL A 85 -20.11 15.87 4.61
CA VAL A 85 -18.89 16.37 5.28
C VAL A 85 -18.44 17.67 4.61
N ARG A 86 -18.17 18.69 5.43
CA ARG A 86 -17.79 20.05 4.99
C ARG A 86 -16.31 20.29 5.12
N PHE A 87 -15.73 19.93 6.26
CA PHE A 87 -14.30 20.01 6.53
C PHE A 87 -13.90 18.99 7.59
N VAL A 88 -12.60 18.73 7.65
CA VAL A 88 -11.95 18.03 8.77
C VAL A 88 -11.11 19.03 9.54
N GLU A 89 -11.14 18.96 10.86
CA GLU A 89 -10.47 19.90 11.75
C GLU A 89 -9.46 19.18 12.65
N ILE A 90 -8.30 19.82 12.83
CA ILE A 90 -7.34 19.52 13.89
C ILE A 90 -6.98 20.82 14.62
N THR A 91 -6.55 20.71 15.88
CA THR A 91 -6.13 21.86 16.66
C THR A 91 -4.61 21.88 16.82
N VAL A 92 -3.98 22.98 16.39
CA VAL A 92 -2.56 23.25 16.62
C VAL A 92 -2.43 23.94 17.99
N ASN A 93 -1.95 23.20 18.99
CA ASN A 93 -1.84 23.68 20.37
C ASN A 93 -0.54 23.26 21.07
N GLY A 94 -0.15 24.07 22.05
CA GLY A 94 0.93 23.75 22.98
C GLY A 94 0.40 23.28 24.34
N PRO A 95 1.28 22.74 25.19
CA PRO A 95 1.06 22.74 26.63
C PRO A 95 0.60 24.11 27.14
N LYS A 96 -0.21 24.10 28.21
CA LYS A 96 -0.81 25.30 28.79
C LYS A 96 0.27 26.30 29.26
N THR A 97 1.43 25.79 29.67
CA THR A 97 2.58 26.62 30.06
C THR A 97 3.01 27.59 28.96
N TRP A 98 2.91 27.22 27.67
CA TRP A 98 3.25 28.12 26.57
C TRP A 98 2.26 29.29 26.47
N SER A 99 0.98 29.03 26.74
CA SER A 99 -0.05 30.08 26.78
C SER A 99 0.15 31.02 27.97
N LEU A 100 0.59 30.51 29.12
CA LEU A 100 0.94 31.30 30.29
C LEU A 100 2.18 32.18 30.04
N ALA A 101 3.24 31.61 29.44
CA ALA A 101 4.44 32.37 29.08
C ALA A 101 4.13 33.49 28.09
N ALA A 102 3.29 33.22 27.09
CA ALA A 102 2.81 34.23 26.15
C ALA A 102 1.93 35.31 26.82
N ALA A 103 1.23 35.02 27.91
CA ALA A 103 0.49 36.02 28.68
C ALA A 103 1.41 36.92 29.53
N LEU A 104 2.54 36.37 30.01
CA LEU A 104 3.51 37.09 30.82
C LEU A 104 4.44 37.98 29.98
N ASN A 105 4.81 37.55 28.78
CA ASN A 105 5.81 38.22 27.96
C ASN A 105 5.33 38.46 26.50
N PRO A 106 5.24 39.73 26.04
CA PRO A 106 4.82 40.05 24.67
C PRO A 106 5.72 39.52 23.55
N GLU A 107 7.04 39.41 23.78
CA GLU A 107 7.97 38.84 22.80
C GLU A 107 7.74 37.33 22.65
N VAL A 108 7.53 36.62 23.78
CA VAL A 108 7.12 35.21 23.78
C VAL A 108 5.77 35.04 23.08
N SER A 109 4.82 35.96 23.31
CA SER A 109 3.53 35.95 22.61
C SER A 109 3.69 36.01 21.10
N ALA A 110 4.45 36.99 20.59
CA ALA A 110 4.64 37.17 19.15
C ALA A 110 5.37 35.98 18.52
N ALA A 111 6.41 35.48 19.19
CA ALA A 111 7.18 34.34 18.72
C ALA A 111 6.34 33.04 18.72
N TYR A 112 5.50 32.84 19.74
CA TYR A 112 4.62 31.68 19.79
C TYR A 112 3.54 31.73 18.70
N ASP A 113 2.88 32.87 18.51
CA ASP A 113 1.86 33.03 17.46
C ASP A 113 2.47 32.78 16.06
N ALA A 114 3.69 33.28 15.80
CA ALA A 114 4.41 33.03 14.56
C ALA A 114 4.80 31.55 14.39
N ALA A 115 5.26 30.90 15.47
CA ALA A 115 5.59 29.47 15.45
C ALA A 115 4.33 28.61 15.20
N GLN A 116 3.17 28.97 15.75
CA GLN A 116 1.89 28.29 15.48
C GLN A 116 1.47 28.43 14.02
N ASP A 117 1.64 29.62 13.41
CA ASP A 117 1.36 29.84 11.99
C ASP A 117 2.25 28.97 11.10
N ARG A 118 3.57 28.96 11.37
CA ARG A 118 4.52 28.08 10.66
C ARG A 118 4.19 26.61 10.85
N ALA A 119 3.75 26.21 12.03
CA ALA A 119 3.32 24.83 12.29
C ALA A 119 2.07 24.46 11.48
N ALA A 120 1.08 25.34 11.42
CA ALA A 120 -0.12 25.13 10.62
C ALA A 120 0.21 25.03 9.11
N GLU A 121 1.06 25.91 8.59
CA GLU A 121 1.52 25.85 7.19
C GLU A 121 2.25 24.54 6.87
N GLN A 122 3.13 24.07 7.76
CA GLN A 122 3.82 22.79 7.58
C GLN A 122 2.87 21.59 7.60
N VAL A 123 1.86 21.61 8.48
CA VAL A 123 0.81 20.58 8.48
C VAL A 123 -0.03 20.64 7.19
N ILE A 124 -0.42 21.82 6.72
CA ILE A 124 -1.15 21.99 5.45
C ILE A 124 -0.33 21.46 4.27
N GLY A 125 0.96 21.79 4.20
CA GLY A 125 1.87 21.33 3.16
C GLY A 125 1.98 19.80 3.15
N TRP A 126 2.19 19.20 4.33
CA TRP A 126 2.26 17.75 4.46
C TRP A 126 0.93 17.07 4.07
N VAL A 127 -0.22 17.61 4.49
CA VAL A 127 -1.54 17.10 4.07
C VAL A 127 -1.70 17.21 2.55
N ALA A 128 -1.27 18.29 1.92
CA ALA A 128 -1.38 18.45 0.47
C ALA A 128 -0.58 17.38 -0.29
N GLU A 129 0.57 16.96 0.23
CA GLU A 129 1.42 15.92 -0.36
C GLU A 129 0.86 14.50 -0.18
N HIS A 130 0.18 14.21 0.93
CA HIS A 130 -0.17 12.83 1.32
C HIS A 130 -1.69 12.54 1.27
N ALA A 131 -2.54 13.57 1.17
CA ALA A 131 -3.98 13.40 1.11
C ALA A 131 -4.43 12.72 -0.19
N THR A 132 -5.41 11.83 -0.07
CA THR A 132 -6.00 11.11 -1.20
C THR A 132 -7.51 11.37 -1.30
N THR A 133 -8.04 11.08 -2.48
CA THR A 133 -9.47 10.99 -2.76
C THR A 133 -9.75 9.74 -3.58
N ARG A 134 -11.02 9.32 -3.65
CA ARG A 134 -11.43 8.20 -4.50
C ARG A 134 -11.82 8.67 -5.90
N ALA A 135 -11.39 7.92 -6.92
CA ALA A 135 -11.78 8.11 -8.31
C ALA A 135 -12.20 6.76 -8.93
N GLY A 136 -13.05 6.77 -9.95
CA GLY A 136 -13.57 5.57 -10.62
C GLY A 136 -15.00 5.18 -10.23
N GLN A 137 -15.53 4.15 -10.89
CA GLN A 137 -16.89 3.65 -10.67
C GLN A 137 -17.06 2.99 -9.30
N ARG A 138 -18.29 2.98 -8.77
CA ARG A 138 -18.65 2.31 -7.52
C ARG A 138 -18.26 0.82 -7.64
N ASN A 139 -17.47 0.29 -6.68
CA ASN A 139 -16.87 -1.05 -6.66
C ASN A 139 -15.60 -1.26 -7.51
N ARG A 140 -15.10 -0.23 -8.20
CA ARG A 140 -13.79 -0.20 -8.87
C ARG A 140 -13.00 1.08 -8.55
N GLN A 141 -13.28 1.69 -7.39
CA GLN A 141 -12.65 2.94 -7.00
C GLN A 141 -11.19 2.71 -6.64
N VAL A 142 -10.31 3.58 -7.11
CA VAL A 142 -8.90 3.64 -6.72
C VAL A 142 -8.66 4.92 -5.93
N GLN A 143 -7.66 4.90 -5.05
CA GLN A 143 -7.20 6.12 -4.41
C GLN A 143 -6.29 6.87 -5.37
N VAL A 144 -6.53 8.17 -5.49
CA VAL A 144 -5.70 9.10 -6.27
C VAL A 144 -5.21 10.22 -5.36
N PRO A 145 -4.00 10.77 -5.57
CA PRO A 145 -3.50 11.87 -4.76
C PRO A 145 -4.35 13.12 -5.00
N VAL A 146 -4.43 13.98 -4.00
CA VAL A 146 -5.04 15.30 -4.13
C VAL A 146 -4.09 16.21 -4.92
N GLU A 147 -4.60 16.85 -5.97
CA GLU A 147 -3.83 17.82 -6.77
C GLU A 147 -3.87 19.21 -6.15
N ARG A 148 -5.00 19.57 -5.52
CA ARG A 148 -5.17 20.84 -4.82
C ARG A 148 -6.17 20.73 -3.69
N LEU A 149 -5.87 21.35 -2.56
CA LEU A 149 -6.79 21.53 -1.44
C LEU A 149 -6.81 22.97 -0.96
N GLU A 150 -7.79 23.27 -0.12
CA GLU A 150 -7.84 24.50 0.65
C GLU A 150 -8.00 24.20 2.13
N ALA A 151 -7.37 25.04 2.94
CA ALA A 151 -7.47 25.01 4.38
C ALA A 151 -7.72 26.41 4.93
N VAL A 152 -8.21 26.50 6.15
CA VAL A 152 -8.31 27.75 6.89
C VAL A 152 -7.79 27.56 8.31
N THR A 153 -7.20 28.62 8.88
CA THR A 153 -6.85 28.67 10.30
C THR A 153 -7.71 29.70 11.01
N VAL A 154 -8.27 29.33 12.15
CA VAL A 154 -8.97 30.23 13.07
C VAL A 154 -8.22 30.27 14.39
N ARG A 155 -7.75 31.46 14.79
CA ARG A 155 -6.96 31.66 16.02
C ARG A 155 -7.86 32.03 17.19
N HIS A 156 -7.63 31.36 18.32
CA HIS A 156 -8.19 31.69 19.61
C HIS A 156 -7.08 31.83 20.67
N TYR A 157 -7.25 32.77 21.59
CA TYR A 157 -6.29 33.02 22.67
C TYR A 157 -6.79 32.53 24.02
N THR A 158 -8.10 32.37 24.13
CA THR A 158 -8.77 31.94 25.35
C THR A 158 -9.41 30.56 25.20
N SER A 159 -9.61 29.87 26.33
CA SER A 159 -10.59 28.79 26.38
C SER A 159 -12.00 29.38 26.39
N ARG A 160 -13.03 28.55 26.17
CA ARG A 160 -14.45 28.93 26.35
C ARG A 160 -14.78 29.62 27.68
N ALA A 161 -13.95 29.38 28.68
CA ALA A 161 -14.08 29.91 30.02
C ALA A 161 -13.24 31.17 30.29
N GLY A 162 -12.50 31.66 29.29
CA GLY A 162 -11.66 32.85 29.41
C GLY A 162 -10.33 32.61 30.10
N ASP A 163 -9.79 31.38 30.07
CA ASP A 163 -8.43 31.08 30.58
C ASP A 163 -7.40 31.08 29.45
N PRO A 164 -6.10 31.31 29.76
CA PRO A 164 -5.06 31.41 28.72
C PRO A 164 -4.97 30.09 27.95
N HIS A 165 -5.38 30.05 26.69
CA HIS A 165 -5.35 28.85 25.88
C HIS A 165 -5.19 29.23 24.42
N ARG A 166 -3.95 29.50 24.02
CA ARG A 166 -3.61 29.89 22.65
C ARG A 166 -3.57 28.66 21.74
N HIS A 167 -4.47 28.61 20.78
CA HIS A 167 -4.61 27.51 19.84
C HIS A 167 -5.15 27.97 18.47
N LEU A 168 -4.80 27.21 17.43
CA LEU A 168 -5.36 27.39 16.09
C LEU A 168 -6.27 26.21 15.74
N HIS A 169 -7.49 26.47 15.29
CA HIS A 169 -8.29 25.48 14.58
C HIS A 169 -7.83 25.47 13.12
N LEU A 170 -7.17 24.39 12.71
CA LEU A 170 -6.80 24.15 11.33
C LEU A 170 -7.87 23.27 10.68
N GLN A 171 -8.60 23.84 9.72
CA GLN A 171 -9.69 23.17 9.03
C GLN A 171 -9.32 22.96 7.56
N VAL A 172 -9.35 21.70 7.10
CA VAL A 172 -9.12 21.33 5.70
C VAL A 172 -10.46 21.09 5.03
N ASN A 173 -10.73 21.77 3.91
CA ASN A 173 -11.98 21.63 3.20
C ASN A 173 -12.17 20.17 2.74
N ALA A 174 -13.37 19.64 2.90
CA ALA A 174 -13.67 18.29 2.43
C ALA A 174 -13.76 18.21 0.90
N ARG A 175 -13.79 19.34 0.19
CA ARG A 175 -13.73 19.41 -1.27
C ARG A 175 -12.31 19.67 -1.72
N VAL A 176 -11.76 18.67 -2.40
CA VAL A 176 -10.39 18.65 -2.94
C VAL A 176 -10.43 18.41 -4.44
N PHE A 177 -9.46 18.95 -5.17
CA PHE A 177 -9.38 18.78 -6.62
C PHE A 177 -8.44 17.62 -6.94
N ALA A 178 -8.90 16.68 -7.76
CA ALA A 178 -8.08 15.59 -8.29
C ALA A 178 -8.70 14.99 -9.57
N VAL A 179 -7.88 14.61 -10.53
CA VAL A 179 -8.28 13.99 -11.80
C VAL A 179 -9.31 14.89 -12.51
N GLY A 180 -8.96 16.17 -12.65
CA GLY A 180 -9.74 17.19 -13.38
C GLY A 180 -11.08 17.60 -12.76
N GLN A 181 -11.41 17.14 -11.54
CA GLN A 181 -12.69 17.42 -10.89
C GLN A 181 -12.53 17.65 -9.39
N TRP A 182 -13.46 18.39 -8.81
CA TRP A 182 -13.61 18.46 -7.35
C TRP A 182 -14.29 17.20 -6.81
N ARG A 183 -13.75 16.67 -5.72
CA ARG A 183 -14.11 15.38 -5.10
C ARG A 183 -14.13 15.50 -3.58
N GLY A 184 -14.63 14.47 -2.90
CA GLY A 184 -14.63 14.40 -1.44
C GLY A 184 -13.30 13.85 -0.92
N LEU A 185 -12.67 14.56 0.01
CA LEU A 185 -11.47 14.12 0.72
C LEU A 185 -11.68 12.75 1.37
N HIS A 186 -10.67 11.88 1.29
CA HIS A 186 -10.70 10.61 2.01
C HIS A 186 -10.46 10.82 3.52
N THR A 187 -11.54 11.07 4.26
CA THR A 187 -11.49 11.41 5.69
C THR A 187 -10.90 10.30 6.58
N VAL A 188 -11.06 9.03 6.19
CA VAL A 188 -10.44 7.90 6.90
C VAL A 188 -8.92 7.96 6.80
N GLY A 189 -8.38 8.21 5.59
CA GLY A 189 -6.95 8.40 5.40
C GLY A 189 -6.41 9.58 6.21
N PHE A 190 -7.12 10.71 6.21
CA PHE A 190 -6.76 11.88 7.03
C PHE A 190 -6.73 11.55 8.54
N ARG A 191 -7.71 10.80 9.05
CA ARG A 191 -7.72 10.32 10.45
C ARG A 191 -6.54 9.41 10.74
N ASP A 192 -6.20 8.51 9.82
CA ASP A 192 -5.11 7.54 10.01
C ASP A 192 -3.71 8.18 9.90
N TYR A 193 -3.64 9.47 9.52
CA TYR A 193 -2.45 10.31 9.56
C TYR A 193 -2.27 11.12 10.85
N ILE A 194 -3.17 10.99 11.84
CA ILE A 194 -3.19 11.86 13.03
C ILE A 194 -1.86 11.90 13.81
N GLU A 195 -1.10 10.81 13.84
CA GLU A 195 0.23 10.79 14.49
C GLU A 195 1.23 11.71 13.77
N ALA A 196 1.26 11.70 12.44
CA ALA A 196 2.08 12.63 11.65
C ALA A 196 1.63 14.07 11.87
N LEU A 197 0.33 14.36 11.78
CA LEU A 197 -0.21 15.72 11.91
C LEU A 197 0.13 16.32 13.29
N ASN A 198 -0.10 15.57 14.37
CA ASN A 198 0.22 15.99 15.73
C ASN A 198 1.74 16.09 15.95
N GLY A 199 2.51 15.14 15.41
CA GLY A 199 3.97 15.14 15.49
C GLY A 199 4.58 16.36 14.81
N ILE A 200 4.23 16.60 13.55
CA ILE A 200 4.70 17.74 12.73
C ILE A 200 4.35 19.05 13.43
N GLY A 201 3.09 19.25 13.79
CA GLY A 201 2.67 20.50 14.43
C GLY A 201 3.43 20.73 15.73
N HIS A 202 3.56 19.71 16.59
CA HIS A 202 4.24 19.86 17.88
C HIS A 202 5.74 20.13 17.71
N ALA A 203 6.42 19.35 16.87
CA ALA A 203 7.85 19.50 16.61
C ALA A 203 8.17 20.84 15.94
N ALA A 204 7.30 21.33 15.05
CA ALA A 204 7.45 22.62 14.40
C ALA A 204 7.50 23.78 15.40
N VAL A 205 6.72 23.74 16.50
CA VAL A 205 6.81 24.76 17.56
C VAL A 205 7.96 24.47 18.53
N MET A 206 8.14 23.22 18.97
CA MET A 206 9.18 22.83 19.92
C MET A 206 10.59 23.15 19.43
N CYS A 207 10.85 22.98 18.13
CA CYS A 207 12.16 23.20 17.53
C CYS A 207 12.35 24.63 17.01
N ASP A 208 11.34 25.50 17.13
CA ASP A 208 11.33 26.81 16.49
C ASP A 208 12.39 27.76 17.08
N PRO A 209 13.36 28.26 16.27
CA PRO A 209 14.44 29.08 16.79
C PRO A 209 13.99 30.39 17.44
N GLU A 210 12.96 31.05 16.89
CA GLU A 210 12.46 32.32 17.40
C GLU A 210 11.72 32.13 18.73
N PHE A 211 10.85 31.12 18.82
CA PHE A 211 10.14 30.80 20.05
C PHE A 211 11.09 30.37 21.16
N ARG A 212 12.09 29.53 20.85
CA ARG A 212 13.12 29.09 21.80
C ARG A 212 13.97 30.25 22.31
N ALA A 213 14.36 31.17 21.43
CA ALA A 213 15.10 32.37 21.81
C ALA A 213 14.25 33.31 22.69
N ALA A 214 12.95 33.49 22.37
CA ALA A 214 12.05 34.33 23.15
C ALA A 214 11.82 33.76 24.57
N LEU A 215 11.63 32.44 24.70
CA LEU A 215 11.49 31.79 26.00
C LEU A 215 12.75 31.98 26.86
N ALA A 216 13.92 31.69 26.31
CA ALA A 216 15.18 31.88 27.02
C ALA A 216 15.42 33.37 27.35
N GLY A 217 15.04 34.27 26.44
CA GLY A 217 14.96 35.73 26.61
C GLY A 217 14.18 36.16 27.85
N ALA A 218 13.04 35.52 28.06
CA ALA A 218 12.15 35.74 29.19
C ALA A 218 12.59 34.99 30.47
N GLY A 219 13.68 34.23 30.44
CA GLY A 219 14.18 33.45 31.58
C GLY A 219 13.46 32.12 31.81
N PHE A 220 12.71 31.63 30.82
CA PHE A 220 11.99 30.35 30.90
C PHE A 220 12.82 29.17 30.41
N THR A 221 12.69 28.04 31.11
CA THR A 221 13.34 26.78 30.75
C THR A 221 12.30 25.78 30.23
N LEU A 222 12.43 25.40 28.95
CA LEU A 222 11.57 24.40 28.32
C LEU A 222 12.20 23.01 28.47
N ASP A 223 11.52 22.09 29.13
CA ASP A 223 11.92 20.68 29.24
C ASP A 223 11.70 19.96 27.90
N PRO A 224 12.74 19.45 27.24
CA PRO A 224 12.59 18.72 25.98
C PRO A 224 11.75 17.45 26.09
N ALA A 225 11.76 16.78 27.25
CA ALA A 225 11.09 15.50 27.42
C ALA A 225 9.56 15.65 27.55
N SER A 226 9.10 16.58 28.39
CA SER A 226 7.67 16.86 28.58
C SER A 226 7.11 17.92 27.63
N GLY A 227 7.96 18.82 27.12
CA GLY A 227 7.55 20.01 26.38
C GLY A 227 6.99 21.12 27.27
N GLU A 228 7.01 20.98 28.60
CA GLU A 228 6.52 21.99 29.54
C GLU A 228 7.58 23.03 29.88
N ILE A 229 7.13 24.26 30.22
CA ILE A 229 8.00 25.28 30.81
C ILE A 229 8.08 25.03 32.32
N LEU A 230 9.27 24.73 32.82
CA LEU A 230 9.51 24.26 34.19
C LEU A 230 9.00 25.24 35.26
N GLU A 231 9.19 26.53 35.03
CA GLU A 231 8.79 27.59 35.97
C GLU A 231 7.27 27.77 36.04
N LEU A 232 6.54 27.35 35.02
CA LEU A 232 5.09 27.55 34.91
C LEU A 232 4.27 26.27 35.13
N ALA A 233 4.89 25.09 34.96
CA ALA A 233 4.23 23.79 35.10
C ALA A 233 3.45 23.64 36.43
N PRO A 234 3.98 24.06 37.61
CA PRO A 234 3.24 23.94 38.88
C PRO A 234 1.94 24.74 38.95
N PHE A 235 1.76 25.76 38.10
CA PHE A 235 0.61 26.67 38.14
C PHE A 235 -0.50 26.32 37.14
N VAL A 236 -0.23 25.39 36.22
CA VAL A 236 -1.18 25.00 35.15
C VAL A 236 -2.52 24.52 35.73
N GLY A 237 -2.50 23.72 36.80
CA GLY A 237 -3.70 23.14 37.39
C GLY A 237 -4.76 24.20 37.74
N ALA A 238 -4.35 25.32 38.35
CA ALA A 238 -5.26 26.39 38.77
C ALA A 238 -5.95 27.11 37.59
N PHE A 239 -5.32 27.18 36.42
CA PHE A 239 -5.90 27.78 35.20
C PHE A 239 -6.72 26.78 34.37
N SER A 240 -6.59 25.48 34.63
CA SER A 240 -7.39 24.44 33.97
C SER A 240 -8.69 24.17 34.74
N GLU A 241 -8.66 24.25 36.07
CA GLU A 241 -9.81 24.05 36.96
C GLU A 241 -10.94 25.06 36.74
N ARG A 242 -10.56 26.33 36.69
CA ARG A 242 -11.49 27.44 36.44
C ARG A 242 -12.14 27.30 35.08
N ALA A 243 -11.35 26.91 34.07
CA ALA A 243 -11.83 26.75 32.71
C ALA A 243 -12.93 25.71 32.66
N ALA A 244 -12.66 24.57 33.31
CA ALA A 244 -13.58 23.48 33.40
C ALA A 244 -14.85 23.88 34.16
N GLN A 245 -14.76 24.65 35.26
CA GLN A 245 -15.93 25.09 36.04
C GLN A 245 -16.85 26.03 35.26
N ILE A 246 -16.31 27.04 34.57
CA ILE A 246 -17.11 27.98 33.78
C ILE A 246 -17.72 27.28 32.56
N GLY A 247 -16.95 26.40 31.89
CA GLY A 247 -17.47 25.56 30.81
C GLY A 247 -18.68 24.74 31.26
N ARG A 248 -18.59 24.08 32.43
CA ARG A 248 -19.71 23.33 33.02
C ARG A 248 -20.93 24.21 33.32
N ASN A 249 -20.73 25.46 33.76
CA ASN A 249 -21.83 26.41 33.96
C ASN A 249 -22.51 26.81 32.64
N ILE A 250 -21.74 27.07 31.59
CA ILE A 250 -22.25 27.43 30.26
C ILE A 250 -23.04 26.26 29.68
N ASP A 251 -22.46 25.05 29.71
CA ASP A 251 -23.13 23.83 29.27
C ASP A 251 -24.45 23.64 30.03
N ARG A 252 -24.47 23.93 31.34
CA ARG A 252 -25.70 23.94 32.16
C ARG A 252 -26.76 24.89 31.64
N TYR A 253 -26.42 26.15 31.40
CA TYR A 253 -27.43 27.10 30.92
C TYR A 253 -27.88 26.80 29.48
N GLU A 254 -26.97 26.30 28.65
CA GLU A 254 -27.31 25.89 27.29
C GLU A 254 -28.30 24.72 27.29
N ALA A 255 -28.06 23.71 28.12
CA ALA A 255 -28.99 22.60 28.30
C ALA A 255 -30.34 23.05 28.90
N GLU A 256 -30.34 23.89 29.94
CA GLU A 256 -31.56 24.47 30.52
C GLU A 256 -32.41 25.18 29.45
N TRP A 257 -31.76 25.93 28.56
CA TRP A 257 -32.46 26.67 27.52
C TRP A 257 -32.91 25.78 26.37
N ARG A 258 -32.09 24.84 25.90
CA ARG A 258 -32.46 23.90 24.84
C ARG A 258 -33.64 23.02 25.28
N SER A 259 -33.64 22.57 26.53
CA SER A 259 -34.79 21.87 27.12
C SER A 259 -36.06 22.74 27.14
N ALA A 260 -35.93 24.05 27.31
CA ALA A 260 -37.05 24.98 27.27
C ALA A 260 -37.45 25.41 25.84
N ASN A 261 -36.60 25.18 24.83
CA ASN A 261 -36.78 25.62 23.45
C ASN A 261 -36.45 24.50 22.43
N PRO A 262 -37.26 23.43 22.34
CA PRO A 262 -36.98 22.29 21.47
C PRO A 262 -36.90 22.69 19.99
N GLY A 263 -35.88 22.17 19.28
CA GLY A 263 -35.69 22.40 17.84
C GLY A 263 -35.17 23.79 17.46
N GLN A 264 -34.82 24.63 18.43
CA GLN A 264 -34.19 25.94 18.20
C GLN A 264 -32.72 25.91 18.62
N GLU A 265 -31.86 26.58 17.84
CA GLU A 265 -30.47 26.82 18.23
C GLU A 265 -30.35 28.18 18.93
N PRO A 266 -29.64 28.25 20.07
CA PRO A 266 -29.48 29.50 20.79
C PRO A 266 -28.73 30.53 19.95
N GLY A 267 -29.40 31.64 19.68
CA GLY A 267 -28.80 32.75 18.94
C GLY A 267 -27.65 33.42 19.71
N PRO A 268 -26.78 34.20 19.02
CA PRO A 268 -25.60 34.82 19.63
C PRO A 268 -25.89 35.71 20.85
N ALA A 269 -27.08 36.33 20.92
CA ALA A 269 -27.47 37.15 22.07
C ALA A 269 -27.67 36.32 23.35
N ILE A 270 -28.21 35.12 23.22
CA ILE A 270 -28.52 34.23 24.34
C ILE A 270 -27.24 33.56 24.84
N ARG A 271 -26.37 33.07 23.93
CA ARG A 271 -25.06 32.53 24.31
C ARG A 271 -24.21 33.56 25.06
N ARG A 272 -24.16 34.80 24.57
CA ARG A 272 -23.51 35.93 25.26
C ARG A 272 -24.09 36.21 26.66
N SER A 273 -25.37 35.89 26.88
CA SER A 273 -25.99 36.03 28.21
C SER A 273 -25.52 34.94 29.17
N TRP A 274 -25.28 33.72 28.65
CA TRP A 274 -24.79 32.59 29.44
C TRP A 274 -23.33 32.75 29.81
N ASP A 275 -22.47 33.21 28.90
CA ASP A 275 -21.07 33.47 29.23
C ASP A 275 -20.97 34.46 30.40
N ARG A 276 -21.75 35.55 30.33
CA ARG A 276 -21.81 36.56 31.39
C ARG A 276 -22.39 36.00 32.70
N ARG A 277 -23.39 35.12 32.62
CA ARG A 277 -24.00 34.45 33.77
C ARG A 277 -23.02 33.46 34.41
N ALA A 278 -22.33 32.64 33.62
CA ALA A 278 -21.41 31.60 34.06
C ALA A 278 -20.21 32.18 34.79
N TRP A 279 -19.72 33.30 34.26
CA TRP A 279 -18.62 34.05 34.85
C TRP A 279 -19.04 34.71 36.18
N LYS A 280 -20.25 35.27 36.25
CA LYS A 280 -20.80 35.86 37.48
C LYS A 280 -21.08 34.81 38.56
N ASP A 281 -21.61 33.65 38.18
CA ASP A 281 -21.90 32.55 39.09
C ASP A 281 -20.62 31.94 39.68
N ALA A 282 -19.48 32.06 39.00
CA ALA A 282 -18.16 31.60 39.48
C ALA A 282 -17.34 32.68 40.23
N ARG A 283 -17.69 33.98 40.12
CA ARG A 283 -17.07 35.09 40.86
C ARG A 283 -18.11 36.17 41.19
N PRO A 284 -18.75 36.13 42.38
CA PRO A 284 -19.79 37.09 42.76
C PRO A 284 -19.31 38.56 42.83
N ASP A 285 -18.01 38.80 43.08
CA ASP A 285 -17.50 40.11 43.51
C ASP A 285 -16.57 40.85 42.52
N LYS A 286 -16.29 40.29 41.33
CA LYS A 286 -15.42 40.96 40.33
C LYS A 286 -16.16 41.14 39.00
N ILE A 287 -16.09 42.35 38.44
CA ILE A 287 -16.65 42.71 37.13
C ILE A 287 -15.90 41.91 36.04
N ALA A 288 -16.62 41.28 35.11
CA ALA A 288 -16.02 40.58 33.98
C ALA A 288 -15.16 41.56 33.15
N PRO A 289 -13.92 41.20 32.77
CA PRO A 289 -13.04 42.03 31.95
C PRO A 289 -13.76 42.49 30.68
N LYS A 290 -13.61 43.76 30.33
CA LYS A 290 -14.25 44.36 29.15
C LYS A 290 -13.41 44.21 27.88
N ASP A 291 -12.10 43.99 28.01
CA ASP A 291 -11.15 43.81 26.92
C ASP A 291 -10.02 42.79 27.23
N GLY A 292 -9.18 42.50 26.22
CA GLY A 292 -8.10 41.50 26.29
C GLY A 292 -6.97 41.85 27.24
N ALA A 293 -6.62 43.14 27.35
CA ALA A 293 -5.54 43.58 28.23
C ALA A 293 -5.92 43.42 29.70
N GLU A 294 -7.17 43.73 30.06
CA GLU A 294 -7.69 43.49 31.41
C GLU A 294 -7.69 42.00 31.78
N LEU A 295 -7.95 41.12 30.81
CA LEU A 295 -7.95 39.68 31.03
C LEU A 295 -6.53 39.13 31.26
N VAL A 296 -5.55 39.57 30.46
CA VAL A 296 -4.12 39.20 30.67
C VAL A 296 -3.63 39.68 32.02
N ALA A 297 -3.94 40.93 32.39
CA ALA A 297 -3.58 41.47 33.69
C ALA A 297 -4.19 40.64 34.84
N ALA A 298 -5.43 40.17 34.67
CA ALA A 298 -6.07 39.29 35.64
C ALA A 298 -5.40 37.91 35.74
N TRP A 299 -4.95 37.33 34.62
CA TRP A 299 -4.20 36.08 34.63
C TRP A 299 -2.83 36.24 35.30
N ASN A 300 -2.09 37.31 34.97
CA ASN A 300 -0.77 37.58 35.55
C ASN A 300 -0.88 37.87 37.07
N GLN A 301 -1.93 38.58 37.48
CA GLN A 301 -2.23 38.76 38.91
C GLN A 301 -2.55 37.42 39.59
N GLN A 302 -3.34 36.55 38.95
CA GLN A 302 -3.65 35.24 39.50
C GLN A 302 -2.40 34.35 39.63
N LEU A 303 -1.47 34.38 38.66
CA LEU A 303 -0.18 33.70 38.79
C LEU A 303 0.61 34.22 40.00
N THR A 304 0.68 35.55 40.15
CA THR A 304 1.34 36.19 41.29
C THR A 304 0.71 35.78 42.62
N ASP A 305 -0.62 35.75 42.69
CA ASP A 305 -1.39 35.32 43.88
C ASP A 305 -1.14 33.85 44.24
N LEU A 306 -0.86 32.99 43.24
CA LEU A 306 -0.48 31.59 43.42
C LEU A 306 0.98 31.40 43.84
N GLY A 307 1.76 32.49 43.92
CA GLY A 307 3.15 32.48 44.35
C GLY A 307 4.17 32.38 43.21
N TYR A 308 3.75 32.57 41.96
CA TYR A 308 4.69 32.71 40.84
C TYR A 308 5.54 33.98 41.02
N GLN A 309 6.83 33.85 40.75
CA GLN A 309 7.79 34.96 40.75
C GLN A 309 8.51 34.95 39.41
N ASP A 310 8.64 36.13 38.80
CA ASP A 310 9.39 36.24 37.55
C ASP A 310 10.83 35.75 37.76
N PRO A 311 11.36 34.94 36.82
CA PRO A 311 12.75 34.56 36.86
C PRO A 311 13.63 35.82 36.85
N PRO A 312 14.75 35.84 37.61
CA PRO A 312 15.59 37.02 37.71
C PRO A 312 16.11 37.41 36.31
N PRO A 313 16.06 38.70 35.94
CA PRO A 313 16.52 39.14 34.62
C PRO A 313 17.99 38.75 34.43
N GLN A 314 18.31 38.00 33.37
CA GLN A 314 19.69 37.69 33.03
C GLN A 314 20.35 38.95 32.41
N PRO A 315 21.37 39.56 33.03
CA PRO A 315 21.91 40.82 32.55
C PRO A 315 22.78 40.64 31.30
N GLY A 316 22.32 41.21 30.17
CA GLY A 316 23.14 41.81 29.10
C GLY A 316 24.09 40.92 28.29
N LEU A 317 24.13 39.61 28.53
CA LEU A 317 24.86 38.65 27.69
C LEU A 317 23.93 38.09 26.60
N PRO A 318 24.43 37.77 25.39
CA PRO A 318 23.65 37.06 24.40
C PRO A 318 23.17 35.74 25.00
N ILE A 319 21.85 35.54 25.02
CA ILE A 319 21.24 34.32 25.56
C ILE A 319 21.46 33.21 24.52
N ILE A 320 22.42 32.34 24.82
CA ILE A 320 22.72 31.18 24.00
C ILE A 320 21.77 30.07 24.44
N VAL A 321 20.83 29.69 23.57
CA VAL A 321 20.06 28.46 23.76
C VAL A 321 21.03 27.30 23.54
N ASP A 322 21.41 26.62 24.62
CA ASP A 322 22.26 25.44 24.57
C ASP A 322 21.44 24.28 23.98
N ALA A 323 21.55 24.08 22.66
CA ALA A 323 20.83 23.08 21.91
C ALA A 323 21.82 22.11 21.24
N PRO A 324 21.56 20.79 21.25
CA PRO A 324 22.41 19.83 20.57
C PRO A 324 22.49 20.10 19.07
N ARG A 325 23.62 19.73 18.45
CA ARG A 325 23.77 19.87 16.99
C ARG A 325 23.06 18.73 16.27
N VAL A 326 22.51 19.00 15.08
CA VAL A 326 21.90 17.96 14.21
C VAL A 326 22.85 16.78 13.93
N GLY A 327 24.16 17.05 13.86
CA GLY A 327 25.18 16.01 13.66
C GLY A 327 25.38 15.08 14.85
N GLU A 328 24.95 15.49 16.05
CA GLU A 328 25.05 14.72 17.30
C GLU A 328 23.79 13.88 17.56
N PHE A 329 22.71 14.11 16.81
CA PHE A 329 21.47 13.34 16.92
C PHE A 329 21.71 11.88 16.48
N ASP A 330 21.51 10.95 17.43
CA ASP A 330 21.61 9.52 17.19
C ASP A 330 20.43 9.01 16.36
N ARG A 331 20.59 9.09 15.03
CA ARG A 331 19.60 8.61 14.06
C ARG A 331 19.34 7.11 14.21
N ALA A 332 20.36 6.31 14.50
CA ALA A 332 20.21 4.85 14.59
C ALA A 332 19.42 4.47 15.85
N GLY A 333 19.78 5.04 17.01
CA GLY A 333 19.04 4.86 18.25
C GLY A 333 17.61 5.39 18.16
N ALA A 334 17.38 6.51 17.46
CA ALA A 334 16.03 7.01 17.19
C ALA A 334 15.20 6.03 16.36
N VAL A 335 15.74 5.50 15.27
CA VAL A 335 15.06 4.49 14.43
C VAL A 335 14.69 3.24 15.24
N GLU A 336 15.62 2.72 16.05
CA GLU A 336 15.36 1.56 16.91
C GLU A 336 14.22 1.86 17.89
N THR A 337 14.27 3.00 18.58
CA THR A 337 13.27 3.41 19.56
C THR A 337 11.89 3.64 18.94
N ILE A 338 11.84 4.18 17.71
CA ILE A 338 10.59 4.33 16.96
C ILE A 338 9.96 2.97 16.65
N VAL A 339 10.74 2.03 16.08
CA VAL A 339 10.23 0.70 15.70
C VAL A 339 9.81 -0.10 16.92
N VAL A 340 10.60 -0.09 17.99
CA VAL A 340 10.27 -0.77 19.26
C VAL A 340 9.02 -0.14 19.89
N GLY A 341 8.96 1.20 19.97
CA GLY A 341 7.84 1.91 20.58
C GLY A 341 6.52 1.81 19.80
N LEU A 342 6.58 1.65 18.47
CA LEU A 342 5.42 1.30 17.65
C LEU A 342 5.01 -0.16 17.90
N GLY A 343 5.98 -1.08 17.86
CA GLY A 343 5.78 -2.50 18.13
C GLY A 343 5.15 -2.77 19.49
N ALA A 344 5.57 -2.08 20.55
CA ALA A 344 5.02 -2.26 21.89
C ALA A 344 3.52 -1.91 22.00
N ARG A 345 3.01 -1.08 21.09
CA ARG A 345 1.61 -0.59 21.12
C ARG A 345 0.69 -1.29 20.12
N ARG A 346 1.23 -1.73 18.98
CA ARG A 346 0.44 -2.22 17.84
C ARG A 346 1.25 -3.20 16.99
N SER A 347 0.53 -4.12 16.36
CA SER A 347 1.08 -5.16 15.48
C SER A 347 1.35 -4.66 14.06
N ALA A 348 0.66 -3.59 13.65
CA ALA A 348 0.89 -2.93 12.37
C ALA A 348 0.79 -1.41 12.48
N TRP A 349 1.55 -0.71 11.65
CA TRP A 349 1.56 0.75 11.52
C TRP A 349 1.79 1.17 10.06
N ASN A 350 1.64 2.46 9.80
CA ASN A 350 1.83 3.05 8.48
C ASN A 350 3.00 4.06 8.47
N ALA A 351 3.32 4.63 7.31
CA ALA A 351 4.41 5.59 7.18
C ALA A 351 4.15 6.89 8.00
N ALA A 352 2.90 7.34 8.07
CA ALA A 352 2.51 8.51 8.86
C ALA A 352 2.67 8.29 10.38
N ASP A 353 2.41 7.08 10.87
CA ASP A 353 2.67 6.69 12.26
C ASP A 353 4.18 6.81 12.57
N ILE A 354 5.04 6.31 11.68
CA ILE A 354 6.50 6.44 11.79
C ILE A 354 6.91 7.91 11.74
N ARG A 355 6.37 8.69 10.80
CA ARG A 355 6.65 10.13 10.67
C ARG A 355 6.33 10.88 11.96
N GLY A 356 5.16 10.63 12.55
CA GLY A 356 4.76 11.24 13.81
C GLY A 356 5.74 10.93 14.96
N HIS A 357 6.24 9.70 15.02
CA HIS A 357 7.23 9.30 16.02
C HIS A 357 8.62 9.88 15.75
N ALA A 358 9.04 10.01 14.48
CA ALA A 358 10.28 10.69 14.10
C ALA A 358 10.27 12.16 14.55
N GLU A 359 9.16 12.86 14.32
CA GLU A 359 8.98 14.25 14.75
C GLU A 359 9.04 14.39 16.27
N LYS A 360 8.39 13.47 17.01
CA LYS A 360 8.49 13.44 18.48
C LYS A 360 9.92 13.17 18.96
N ALA A 361 10.66 12.28 18.31
CA ALA A 361 12.05 11.98 18.67
C ALA A 361 12.97 13.20 18.45
N ILE A 362 12.78 13.93 17.34
CA ILE A 362 13.51 15.19 17.07
C ILE A 362 13.21 16.23 18.15
N ALA A 363 11.93 16.42 18.49
CA ALA A 363 11.52 17.37 19.53
C ALA A 363 12.08 16.98 20.92
N ALA A 364 12.01 15.69 21.28
CA ALA A 364 12.47 15.18 22.57
C ALA A 364 14.00 15.26 22.74
N ALA A 365 14.76 15.30 21.64
CA ALA A 365 16.20 15.55 21.67
C ALA A 365 16.56 17.02 21.95
N GLY A 366 15.58 17.93 22.05
CA GLY A 366 15.81 19.34 22.36
C GLY A 366 16.49 20.13 21.24
N LEU A 367 16.40 19.65 20.00
CA LEU A 367 16.97 20.31 18.84
C LEU A 367 16.22 21.62 18.53
N VAL A 368 16.96 22.64 18.09
CA VAL A 368 16.43 23.93 17.64
C VAL A 368 16.83 24.12 16.18
N LEU A 369 15.85 24.05 15.28
CA LEU A 369 16.07 23.84 13.84
C LEU A 369 15.16 24.72 13.00
N ASP A 370 15.70 25.25 11.91
CA ASP A 370 14.87 25.82 10.85
C ASP A 370 13.92 24.75 10.25
N PRO A 371 12.72 25.15 9.78
CA PRO A 371 11.72 24.23 9.25
C PRO A 371 12.23 23.25 8.18
N GLY A 372 13.04 23.73 7.24
CA GLY A 372 13.59 22.89 6.16
C GLY A 372 14.52 21.79 6.69
N VAL A 373 15.44 22.13 7.59
CA VAL A 373 16.39 21.17 8.18
C VAL A 373 15.67 20.12 9.02
N ARG A 374 14.66 20.55 9.79
CA ARG A 374 13.82 19.63 10.57
C ARG A 374 13.07 18.67 9.67
N THR A 375 12.45 19.16 8.59
CA THR A 375 11.71 18.32 7.63
C THR A 375 12.61 17.29 6.98
N GLU A 376 13.79 17.69 6.48
CA GLU A 376 14.77 16.77 5.88
C GLU A 376 15.23 15.69 6.89
N LEU A 377 15.51 16.08 8.14
CA LEU A 377 15.91 15.14 9.18
C LEU A 377 14.78 14.14 9.50
N ALA A 378 13.55 14.63 9.61
CA ALA A 378 12.39 13.78 9.86
C ALA A 378 12.10 12.84 8.67
N GLU A 379 12.33 13.27 7.42
CA GLU A 379 12.23 12.41 6.23
C GLU A 379 13.29 11.31 6.25
N ASP A 380 14.56 11.65 6.54
CA ASP A 380 15.66 10.68 6.66
C ASP A 380 15.38 9.62 7.75
N ILE A 381 14.94 10.04 8.94
CA ILE A 381 14.60 9.11 10.02
C ILE A 381 13.39 8.24 9.65
N THR A 382 12.36 8.83 9.02
CA THR A 382 11.17 8.10 8.59
C THR A 382 11.53 7.04 7.56
N ALA A 383 12.34 7.39 6.54
CA ALA A 383 12.79 6.45 5.52
C ALA A 383 13.60 5.29 6.11
N ARG A 384 14.57 5.58 7.00
CA ARG A 384 15.36 4.54 7.69
C ARG A 384 14.49 3.63 8.55
N ALA A 385 13.49 4.18 9.23
CA ALA A 385 12.57 3.39 10.04
C ALA A 385 11.64 2.51 9.19
N ILE A 386 11.18 2.99 8.03
CA ILE A 386 10.46 2.16 7.05
C ILE A 386 11.34 1.01 6.56
N GLU A 387 12.61 1.27 6.23
CA GLU A 387 13.57 0.23 5.81
C GLU A 387 13.84 -0.83 6.90
N ALA A 388 13.78 -0.43 8.17
CA ALA A 388 13.91 -1.34 9.31
C ALA A 388 12.64 -2.19 9.56
N CYS A 389 11.50 -1.80 8.99
CA CYS A 389 10.23 -2.53 9.10
C CYS A 389 10.13 -3.68 8.08
N VAL A 390 9.15 -4.55 8.31
CA VAL A 390 8.78 -5.66 7.42
C VAL A 390 7.34 -5.43 6.95
N PRO A 391 7.04 -5.51 5.64
CA PRO A 391 5.67 -5.44 5.15
C PRO A 391 4.90 -6.73 5.49
N LEU A 392 3.69 -6.59 6.03
CA LEU A 392 2.75 -7.68 6.32
C LEU A 392 2.15 -8.28 5.05
N LEU A 393 1.99 -7.45 4.02
CA LEU A 393 1.40 -7.84 2.74
C LEU A 393 2.49 -7.96 1.68
N ARG A 394 2.37 -8.95 0.80
CA ARG A 394 3.29 -9.13 -0.34
C ARG A 394 2.96 -8.22 -1.53
N HIS A 395 1.88 -7.46 -1.46
CA HIS A 395 1.40 -6.59 -2.53
C HIS A 395 2.11 -5.22 -2.48
N PRO A 396 2.65 -4.69 -3.60
CA PRO A 396 3.35 -3.41 -3.59
C PRO A 396 2.41 -2.20 -3.44
N ASP A 397 1.16 -2.29 -3.93
CA ASP A 397 0.24 -1.13 -4.00
C ASP A 397 -0.63 -0.94 -2.75
N VAL A 398 -0.02 -0.93 -1.56
CA VAL A 398 -0.75 -0.66 -0.30
C VAL A 398 -0.83 0.85 -0.07
N PRO A 399 -2.04 1.45 -0.01
CA PRO A 399 -2.19 2.85 0.34
C PRO A 399 -1.47 3.27 1.62
N GLU A 400 -0.81 4.43 1.57
CA GLU A 400 0.04 4.92 2.66
C GLU A 400 -0.65 5.02 4.01
N HIS A 401 -1.94 5.36 4.06
CA HIS A 401 -2.70 5.40 5.32
C HIS A 401 -3.01 4.02 5.90
N ILE A 402 -2.88 2.95 5.13
CA ILE A 402 -3.17 1.57 5.57
C ILE A 402 -1.97 1.03 6.34
N ARG A 403 -2.24 0.59 7.58
CA ARG A 403 -1.23 0.01 8.47
C ARG A 403 -0.85 -1.38 8.01
N SER A 404 0.28 -1.48 7.32
CA SER A 404 0.78 -2.73 6.72
C SER A 404 2.25 -2.99 7.00
N LEU A 405 2.92 -2.12 7.76
CA LEU A 405 4.29 -2.30 8.22
C LEU A 405 4.29 -2.88 9.63
N THR A 406 5.25 -3.75 9.92
CA THR A 406 5.50 -4.33 11.24
C THR A 406 7.01 -4.46 11.50
N SER A 407 7.42 -5.06 12.62
CA SER A 407 8.82 -5.39 12.90
C SER A 407 9.06 -6.90 12.95
N ARG A 408 10.32 -7.33 12.77
CA ARG A 408 10.69 -8.74 12.97
C ARG A 408 10.37 -9.21 14.38
N HIS A 409 10.64 -8.38 15.38
CA HIS A 409 10.37 -8.71 16.77
C HIS A 409 8.89 -9.03 17.03
N VAL A 410 7.99 -8.22 16.47
CA VAL A 410 6.54 -8.44 16.56
C VAL A 410 6.15 -9.80 15.94
N LEU A 411 6.66 -10.11 14.75
CA LEU A 411 6.40 -11.40 14.07
C LEU A 411 6.98 -12.60 14.81
N GLU A 412 8.21 -12.48 15.31
CA GLU A 412 8.89 -13.52 16.08
C GLU A 412 8.20 -13.79 17.42
N THR A 413 7.67 -12.74 18.08
CA THR A 413 6.91 -12.90 19.32
C THR A 413 5.62 -13.68 19.09
N GLU A 414 4.82 -13.35 18.07
CA GLU A 414 3.61 -14.14 17.77
C GLU A 414 3.96 -15.57 17.35
N ALA A 415 5.00 -15.76 16.53
CA ALA A 415 5.44 -17.10 16.10
C ALA A 415 5.88 -17.98 17.28
N ASP A 416 6.61 -17.42 18.26
CA ASP A 416 7.04 -18.13 19.48
C ASP A 416 5.83 -18.51 20.35
N ILE A 417 4.86 -17.61 20.51
CA ILE A 417 3.60 -17.91 21.23
C ILE A 417 2.84 -19.04 20.54
N VAL A 418 2.66 -18.94 19.22
CA VAL A 418 1.96 -19.96 18.43
C VAL A 418 2.62 -21.32 18.54
N ALA A 419 3.95 -21.39 18.40
CA ALA A 419 4.68 -22.64 18.52
C ALA A 419 4.47 -23.29 19.91
N ARG A 420 4.60 -22.50 20.98
CA ARG A 420 4.43 -22.98 22.36
C ARG A 420 3.01 -23.43 22.68
N LEU A 421 1.99 -22.76 22.14
CA LEU A 421 0.59 -23.18 22.29
C LEU A 421 0.31 -24.46 21.50
N ALA A 422 0.81 -24.55 20.26
CA ALA A 422 0.65 -25.73 19.42
C ALA A 422 1.33 -26.97 20.00
N ASP A 423 2.54 -26.83 20.56
CA ASP A 423 3.28 -27.94 21.18
C ASP A 423 2.52 -28.54 22.38
N ARG A 424 1.85 -27.69 23.17
CA ARG A 424 0.98 -28.12 24.29
C ARG A 424 -0.31 -28.81 23.84
N ALA A 425 -0.72 -28.63 22.59
CA ALA A 425 -1.95 -29.20 22.05
C ALA A 425 -1.75 -30.54 21.32
N THR A 426 -0.54 -31.12 21.36
CA THR A 426 -0.18 -32.31 20.58
C THR A 426 -0.82 -33.61 21.06
N LEU A 427 -1.11 -33.74 22.35
CA LEU A 427 -1.67 -34.96 22.95
C LEU A 427 -3.15 -34.76 23.34
N PRO A 428 -4.01 -35.77 23.11
CA PRO A 428 -5.41 -35.70 23.52
C PRO A 428 -5.50 -35.71 25.06
N PRO A 429 -6.23 -34.77 25.67
CA PRO A 429 -6.33 -34.68 27.12
C PRO A 429 -7.34 -35.67 27.71
N THR A 430 -7.06 -36.13 28.92
CA THR A 430 -7.94 -36.89 29.81
C THR A 430 -8.54 -35.95 30.85
N PRO A 431 -9.89 -35.82 30.90
CA PRO A 431 -10.54 -35.01 31.92
C PRO A 431 -10.44 -35.66 33.31
N ALA A 432 -10.39 -34.84 34.36
CA ALA A 432 -10.42 -35.33 35.72
C ALA A 432 -11.79 -35.89 36.10
N VAL A 433 -11.78 -36.94 36.91
CA VAL A 433 -12.96 -37.48 37.58
C VAL A 433 -12.97 -36.97 39.02
N PHE A 434 -14.06 -36.35 39.44
CA PHE A 434 -14.23 -35.80 40.78
C PHE A 434 -15.64 -36.08 41.32
N SER A 435 -15.85 -35.93 42.63
CA SER A 435 -17.12 -36.24 43.28
C SER A 435 -18.26 -35.34 42.76
N PRO A 436 -19.48 -35.86 42.52
CA PRO A 436 -20.65 -35.05 42.19
C PRO A 436 -20.97 -33.96 43.23
N ASP A 437 -20.54 -34.18 44.48
CA ASP A 437 -20.74 -33.27 45.61
C ASP A 437 -19.74 -32.10 45.62
N THR A 438 -18.64 -32.18 44.85
CA THR A 438 -17.66 -31.10 44.73
C THR A 438 -18.22 -29.99 43.85
N GLY A 439 -18.58 -28.86 44.46
CA GLY A 439 -19.20 -27.72 43.78
C GLY A 439 -20.73 -27.84 43.69
N THR A 440 -21.41 -27.71 44.83
CA THR A 440 -22.87 -27.67 44.88
C THR A 440 -23.41 -26.50 44.05
N GLY A 441 -24.30 -26.80 43.10
CA GLY A 441 -24.91 -25.79 42.22
C GLY A 441 -24.19 -25.51 40.89
N LEU A 442 -23.13 -26.24 40.55
CA LEU A 442 -22.52 -26.15 39.21
C LEU A 442 -23.44 -26.70 38.12
N ASP A 443 -23.58 -26.01 37.00
CA ASP A 443 -24.26 -26.52 35.81
C ASP A 443 -23.40 -27.52 35.02
N GLY A 444 -23.93 -28.04 33.91
CA GLY A 444 -23.23 -29.02 33.07
C GLY A 444 -21.93 -28.47 32.45
N HIS A 445 -21.97 -27.26 31.89
CA HIS A 445 -20.81 -26.63 31.24
C HIS A 445 -19.72 -26.28 32.26
N GLN A 446 -20.11 -25.80 33.44
CA GLN A 446 -19.19 -25.53 34.55
C GLN A 446 -18.52 -26.81 35.06
N ARG A 447 -19.22 -27.96 35.13
CA ARG A 447 -18.61 -29.25 35.49
C ARG A 447 -17.60 -29.72 34.45
N THR A 448 -17.91 -29.56 33.16
CA THR A 448 -16.96 -29.85 32.07
C THR A 448 -15.71 -28.99 32.18
N ALA A 449 -15.85 -27.70 32.51
CA ALA A 449 -14.72 -26.81 32.73
C ALA A 449 -13.85 -27.25 33.92
N VAL A 450 -14.45 -27.62 35.06
CA VAL A 450 -13.69 -28.17 36.21
C VAL A 450 -12.96 -29.46 35.81
N ALA A 451 -13.61 -30.35 35.07
CA ALA A 451 -13.01 -31.62 34.62
C ALA A 451 -11.80 -31.38 33.69
N ALA A 452 -11.90 -30.43 32.76
CA ALA A 452 -10.81 -30.07 31.86
C ALA A 452 -9.64 -29.41 32.60
N LEU A 453 -9.91 -28.41 33.46
CA LEU A 453 -8.88 -27.69 34.22
C LEU A 453 -8.13 -28.61 35.21
N ALA A 454 -8.85 -29.52 35.86
CA ALA A 454 -8.26 -30.47 36.81
C ALA A 454 -7.65 -31.72 36.13
N GLY A 455 -7.81 -31.90 34.81
CA GLY A 455 -7.33 -33.05 34.03
C GLY A 455 -5.81 -33.06 33.79
N ASP A 456 -5.37 -33.69 32.69
CA ASP A 456 -3.95 -33.73 32.29
C ASP A 456 -3.59 -32.81 31.11
N ALA A 457 -4.57 -32.04 30.59
CA ALA A 457 -4.36 -31.11 29.48
C ALA A 457 -3.25 -30.08 29.77
N GLU A 458 -2.27 -29.98 28.87
CA GLU A 458 -1.18 -28.99 28.92
C GLU A 458 -1.65 -27.57 28.55
N LEU A 459 -2.72 -27.48 27.74
CA LEU A 459 -3.41 -26.25 27.36
C LEU A 459 -4.93 -26.44 27.53
N VAL A 460 -5.57 -25.54 28.28
CA VAL A 460 -7.02 -25.46 28.44
C VAL A 460 -7.49 -24.03 28.12
N VAL A 461 -8.60 -23.91 27.41
CA VAL A 461 -9.23 -22.61 27.15
C VAL A 461 -10.67 -22.67 27.65
N VAL A 462 -11.02 -21.76 28.55
CA VAL A 462 -12.38 -21.60 29.05
C VAL A 462 -12.90 -20.23 28.62
N GLU A 463 -13.81 -20.22 27.66
CA GLU A 463 -14.49 -19.01 27.22
C GLU A 463 -15.82 -18.88 27.96
N GLY A 464 -16.06 -17.74 28.61
CA GLY A 464 -17.29 -17.56 29.37
C GLY A 464 -17.85 -16.16 29.26
N ALA A 465 -19.11 -16.08 28.85
CA ALA A 465 -19.85 -14.82 28.76
C ALA A 465 -19.86 -14.07 30.10
N ALA A 466 -20.12 -12.76 30.05
CA ALA A 466 -20.26 -11.96 31.26
C ALA A 466 -21.31 -12.57 32.22
N GLY A 467 -20.87 -12.95 33.42
CA GLY A 467 -21.75 -13.56 34.42
C GLY A 467 -21.98 -15.07 34.31
N ALA A 468 -21.20 -15.80 33.49
CA ALA A 468 -21.34 -17.25 33.33
C ALA A 468 -20.84 -18.12 34.50
N GLY A 469 -20.40 -17.51 35.60
CA GLY A 469 -19.94 -18.23 36.79
C GLY A 469 -18.50 -18.74 36.75
N LYS A 470 -17.64 -18.14 35.92
CA LYS A 470 -16.19 -18.46 35.82
C LYS A 470 -15.53 -18.61 37.19
N THR A 471 -15.74 -17.66 38.09
CA THR A 471 -15.17 -17.67 39.43
C THR A 471 -15.60 -18.89 40.27
N THR A 472 -16.86 -19.30 40.17
CA THR A 472 -17.39 -20.51 40.83
C THR A 472 -16.71 -21.77 40.29
N THR A 473 -16.50 -21.84 38.98
CA THR A 473 -15.72 -22.91 38.33
C THR A 473 -14.27 -22.95 38.83
N LEU A 474 -13.61 -21.80 39.00
CA LEU A 474 -12.24 -21.74 39.51
C LEU A 474 -12.12 -22.21 40.96
N ALA A 475 -13.06 -21.82 41.84
CA ALA A 475 -13.07 -22.27 43.23
C ALA A 475 -13.25 -23.80 43.35
N ALA A 476 -14.14 -24.38 42.53
CA ALA A 476 -14.30 -25.83 42.46
C ALA A 476 -13.05 -26.53 41.93
N THR A 477 -12.42 -25.97 40.88
CA THR A 477 -11.16 -26.47 40.31
C THR A 477 -10.03 -26.49 41.35
N GLN A 478 -9.92 -25.46 42.18
CA GLN A 478 -8.93 -25.39 43.25
C GLN A 478 -9.09 -26.53 44.26
N THR A 479 -10.33 -26.86 44.61
CA THR A 479 -10.64 -27.97 45.52
C THR A 479 -10.18 -29.30 44.92
N VAL A 480 -10.55 -29.58 43.67
CA VAL A 480 -10.19 -30.83 42.97
C VAL A 480 -8.68 -30.98 42.80
N LEU A 481 -7.98 -29.91 42.40
CA LEU A 481 -6.51 -29.95 42.27
C LEU A 481 -5.82 -30.16 43.62
N GLY A 482 -6.34 -29.56 44.69
CA GLY A 482 -5.85 -29.77 46.06
C GLY A 482 -5.97 -31.23 46.50
N GLU A 483 -7.08 -31.90 46.18
CA GLU A 483 -7.27 -33.33 46.43
C GLU A 483 -6.29 -34.21 45.65
N GLN A 484 -5.87 -33.75 44.47
CA GLN A 484 -4.84 -34.41 43.63
C GLN A 484 -3.40 -34.06 44.05
N GLY A 485 -3.19 -33.19 45.05
CA GLY A 485 -1.87 -32.72 45.48
C GLY A 485 -1.20 -31.78 44.48
N ARG A 486 -1.96 -31.12 43.60
CA ARG A 486 -1.47 -30.18 42.59
C ARG A 486 -1.87 -28.75 42.97
N ARG A 487 -1.03 -27.77 42.64
CA ARG A 487 -1.33 -26.36 42.90
C ARG A 487 -1.93 -25.69 41.66
N MET A 488 -2.84 -24.75 41.90
CA MET A 488 -3.29 -23.77 40.93
C MET A 488 -2.72 -22.39 41.30
N LEU A 489 -2.03 -21.74 40.36
CA LEU A 489 -1.63 -20.34 40.49
C LEU A 489 -2.48 -19.51 39.54
N VAL A 490 -3.34 -18.66 40.10
CA VAL A 490 -4.16 -17.74 39.32
C VAL A 490 -3.43 -16.42 39.12
N VAL A 491 -3.32 -15.99 37.88
CA VAL A 491 -2.82 -14.67 37.49
C VAL A 491 -3.82 -13.93 36.63
N THR A 492 -3.81 -12.61 36.69
CA THR A 492 -4.65 -11.75 35.83
C THR A 492 -3.82 -10.62 35.21
N PRO A 493 -4.19 -10.10 34.04
CA PRO A 493 -3.44 -9.01 33.40
C PRO A 493 -3.34 -7.74 34.26
N THR A 494 -4.35 -7.44 35.08
CA THR A 494 -4.35 -6.28 35.99
C THR A 494 -4.27 -6.69 37.47
N LEU A 495 -3.61 -5.88 38.29
CA LEU A 495 -3.51 -6.13 39.74
C LEU A 495 -4.88 -6.05 40.45
N LYS A 496 -5.79 -5.19 39.97
CA LYS A 496 -7.14 -5.07 40.50
C LYS A 496 -7.97 -6.33 40.24
N ALA A 497 -7.90 -6.90 39.03
CA ALA A 497 -8.53 -8.20 38.74
C ALA A 497 -7.94 -9.31 39.64
N ALA A 498 -6.63 -9.28 39.90
CA ALA A 498 -5.97 -10.26 40.77
C ALA A 498 -6.52 -10.19 42.19
N GLN A 499 -6.71 -8.98 42.73
CA GLN A 499 -7.29 -8.78 44.06
C GLN A 499 -8.75 -9.26 44.15
N VAL A 500 -9.52 -9.13 43.05
CA VAL A 500 -10.88 -9.67 42.98
C VAL A 500 -10.84 -11.19 42.94
N ALA A 501 -10.03 -11.78 42.06
CA ALA A 501 -9.86 -13.23 41.98
C ALA A 501 -9.38 -13.82 43.32
N ALA A 502 -8.39 -13.19 43.97
CA ALA A 502 -7.85 -13.64 45.26
C ALA A 502 -8.91 -13.70 46.38
N ARG A 503 -9.97 -12.89 46.33
CA ARG A 503 -11.07 -12.95 47.33
C ARG A 503 -11.91 -14.22 47.20
N GLU A 504 -11.91 -14.83 46.02
CA GLU A 504 -12.79 -15.93 45.66
C GLU A 504 -12.01 -17.27 45.62
N VAL A 505 -10.77 -17.25 45.14
CA VAL A 505 -9.87 -18.42 45.07
C VAL A 505 -8.73 -18.38 46.11
N GLY A 506 -8.76 -17.43 47.04
CA GLY A 506 -7.78 -17.30 48.13
C GLY A 506 -6.45 -16.63 47.75
N THR A 507 -5.77 -17.09 46.68
CA THR A 507 -4.48 -16.54 46.24
C THR A 507 -4.45 -16.29 44.73
N ALA A 508 -4.20 -15.05 44.33
CA ALA A 508 -3.97 -14.67 42.93
C ALA A 508 -3.00 -13.48 42.84
N GLY A 509 -2.25 -13.40 41.73
CA GLY A 509 -1.29 -12.32 41.43
C GLY A 509 -1.56 -11.65 40.09
N SER A 510 -0.85 -10.58 39.75
CA SER A 510 -0.87 -10.08 38.37
C SER A 510 0.16 -10.82 37.52
N VAL A 511 -0.06 -10.91 36.20
CA VAL A 511 0.92 -11.53 35.30
C VAL A 511 2.25 -10.77 35.34
N ALA A 512 2.19 -9.43 35.34
CA ALA A 512 3.35 -8.56 35.49
C ALA A 512 4.14 -8.84 36.79
N TRP A 513 3.45 -9.09 37.90
CA TRP A 513 4.11 -9.49 39.15
C TRP A 513 4.83 -10.83 38.99
N LEU A 514 4.17 -11.84 38.41
CA LEU A 514 4.76 -13.17 38.26
C LEU A 514 6.01 -13.13 37.38
N VAL A 515 5.93 -12.55 36.18
CA VAL A 515 7.11 -12.48 35.28
C VAL A 515 8.24 -11.64 35.91
N HIS A 516 7.91 -10.59 36.67
CA HIS A 516 8.91 -9.80 37.39
C HIS A 516 9.61 -10.60 38.49
N GLN A 517 8.91 -11.48 39.22
CA GLN A 517 9.50 -12.40 40.21
C GLN A 517 10.52 -13.35 39.57
N HIS A 518 10.30 -13.69 38.29
CA HIS A 518 11.20 -14.52 37.48
C HIS A 518 12.21 -13.73 36.64
N GLY A 519 12.42 -12.45 37.00
CA GLY A 519 13.52 -11.63 36.50
C GLY A 519 13.23 -10.83 35.23
N TYR A 520 12.02 -10.90 34.66
CA TYR A 520 11.68 -10.07 33.50
C TYR A 520 11.57 -8.59 33.89
N ARG A 521 12.14 -7.71 33.06
CA ARG A 521 12.12 -6.25 33.19
C ARG A 521 11.79 -5.63 31.85
N TRP A 522 11.11 -4.49 31.86
CA TRP A 522 10.80 -3.73 30.66
C TRP A 522 10.90 -2.23 30.92
N ASP A 523 11.27 -1.46 29.91
CA ASP A 523 11.37 0.00 29.98
C ASP A 523 10.14 0.70 29.37
N THR A 524 10.15 2.04 29.35
CA THR A 524 9.06 2.86 28.79
C THR A 524 8.97 2.82 27.27
N ASP A 525 10.04 2.43 26.60
CA ASP A 525 10.08 2.28 25.15
C ASP A 525 9.51 0.93 24.70
N GLY A 526 9.39 -0.02 25.64
CA GLY A 526 8.87 -1.37 25.42
C GLY A 526 9.95 -2.42 25.19
N ARG A 527 11.22 -2.14 25.54
CA ARG A 527 12.29 -3.15 25.49
C ARG A 527 12.18 -4.09 26.67
N TRP A 528 12.24 -5.40 26.40
CA TRP A 528 12.21 -6.45 27.43
C TRP A 528 13.61 -7.03 27.67
N THR A 529 13.93 -7.26 28.93
CA THR A 529 15.16 -7.93 29.38
C THR A 529 14.83 -8.94 30.48
N ARG A 530 15.73 -9.90 30.73
CA ARG A 530 15.60 -10.86 31.84
C ARG A 530 16.90 -10.86 32.65
N VAL A 531 16.77 -10.64 33.95
CA VAL A 531 17.88 -10.72 34.92
C VAL A 531 17.73 -11.96 35.80
N ALA A 532 18.81 -12.38 36.45
CA ALA A 532 18.71 -13.43 37.46
C ALA A 532 17.84 -12.96 38.64
N ALA A 533 16.90 -13.79 39.07
CA ALA A 533 16.01 -13.50 40.19
C ALA A 533 15.70 -14.78 40.97
N ASP A 534 15.39 -14.62 42.26
CA ASP A 534 14.93 -15.70 43.15
C ASP A 534 13.47 -15.42 43.51
N PRO A 535 12.50 -16.13 42.89
CA PRO A 535 11.08 -15.85 43.05
C PRO A 535 10.61 -16.21 44.47
N ALA A 536 9.72 -15.40 45.03
CA ALA A 536 9.10 -15.71 46.31
C ALA A 536 8.30 -17.04 46.26
N PRO A 537 8.09 -17.74 47.40
CA PRO A 537 7.42 -19.06 47.43
C PRO A 537 6.03 -19.08 46.80
N ASP A 538 5.30 -17.98 46.90
CA ASP A 538 3.99 -17.79 46.28
C ASP A 538 4.06 -17.63 44.75
N ALA A 539 5.20 -17.20 44.21
CA ALA A 539 5.49 -17.06 42.78
C ALA A 539 6.21 -18.28 42.17
N MET A 540 6.59 -19.28 42.98
CA MET A 540 7.18 -20.52 42.48
C MET A 540 6.12 -21.40 41.80
N LEU A 541 6.45 -21.90 40.60
CA LEU A 541 5.67 -22.89 39.85
C LEU A 541 6.43 -24.22 39.86
N GLY A 542 5.71 -25.30 40.17
CA GLY A 542 6.22 -26.67 40.09
C GLY A 542 5.75 -27.40 38.83
N ARG A 543 6.43 -28.51 38.51
CA ARG A 543 6.06 -29.38 37.39
C ARG A 543 4.65 -29.93 37.60
N GLY A 544 3.77 -29.74 36.62
CA GLY A 544 2.38 -30.20 36.64
C GLY A 544 1.40 -29.29 37.38
N ASP A 545 1.85 -28.18 37.96
CA ASP A 545 0.97 -27.13 38.47
C ASP A 545 0.14 -26.53 37.32
N LEU A 546 -1.02 -25.95 37.68
CA LEU A 546 -1.86 -25.22 36.74
C LEU A 546 -1.60 -23.72 36.87
N LEU A 547 -0.97 -23.12 35.86
CA LEU A 547 -0.90 -21.68 35.69
C LEU A 547 -2.15 -21.21 34.94
N LEU A 548 -3.02 -20.48 35.63
CA LEU A 548 -4.29 -20.02 35.10
C LEU A 548 -4.28 -18.51 34.90
N VAL A 549 -4.51 -18.06 33.67
CA VAL A 549 -4.71 -16.65 33.34
C VAL A 549 -6.21 -16.37 33.29
N ASP A 550 -6.73 -15.65 34.27
CA ASP A 550 -8.10 -15.13 34.24
C ASP A 550 -8.12 -13.74 33.58
N GLU A 551 -9.23 -13.42 32.90
CA GLU A 551 -9.34 -12.29 31.97
C GLU A 551 -8.27 -12.30 30.86
N ALA A 552 -7.96 -13.48 30.32
CA ALA A 552 -6.92 -13.71 29.31
C ALA A 552 -7.12 -12.91 28.00
N GLY A 553 -8.33 -12.42 27.72
CA GLY A 553 -8.57 -11.49 26.59
C GLY A 553 -7.80 -10.17 26.71
N MET A 554 -7.44 -9.76 27.93
CA MET A 554 -6.62 -8.56 28.18
C MET A 554 -5.11 -8.85 28.21
N LEU A 555 -4.68 -10.09 27.99
CA LEU A 555 -3.26 -10.45 28.04
C LEU A 555 -2.55 -10.00 26.76
N ASP A 556 -1.53 -9.16 26.89
CA ASP A 556 -0.72 -8.73 25.75
C ASP A 556 0.31 -9.80 25.34
N GLN A 557 0.73 -9.76 24.08
CA GLN A 557 1.62 -10.78 23.51
C GLN A 557 3.01 -10.83 24.14
N ASP A 558 3.63 -9.70 24.48
CA ASP A 558 4.99 -9.70 25.07
C ASP A 558 4.98 -10.33 26.47
N THR A 559 4.00 -9.94 27.29
CA THR A 559 3.76 -10.55 28.60
C THR A 559 3.41 -12.04 28.46
N ALA A 560 2.57 -12.41 27.49
CA ALA A 560 2.22 -13.81 27.23
C ALA A 560 3.43 -14.65 26.84
N ARG A 561 4.33 -14.13 26.00
CA ARG A 561 5.57 -14.81 25.62
C ARG A 561 6.46 -15.09 26.82
N ALA A 562 6.64 -14.11 27.71
CA ALA A 562 7.38 -14.29 28.95
C ALA A 562 6.70 -15.33 29.87
N LEU A 563 5.37 -15.29 29.98
CA LEU A 563 4.59 -16.22 30.78
C LEU A 563 4.66 -17.66 30.25
N LEU A 564 4.54 -17.86 28.94
CA LEU A 564 4.66 -19.15 28.28
C LEU A 564 6.07 -19.73 28.41
N THR A 565 7.09 -18.88 28.26
CA THR A 565 8.49 -19.27 28.51
C THR A 565 8.66 -19.79 29.92
N LEU A 566 8.12 -19.09 30.91
CA LEU A 566 8.16 -19.52 32.31
C LEU A 566 7.40 -20.84 32.53
N ALA A 567 6.21 -20.98 31.93
CA ALA A 567 5.42 -22.21 32.04
C ALA A 567 6.17 -23.42 31.45
N ASP A 568 6.85 -23.23 30.30
CA ASP A 568 7.71 -24.27 29.68
C ASP A 568 8.90 -24.64 30.57
N GLU A 569 9.64 -23.64 31.06
CA GLU A 569 10.83 -23.86 31.91
C GLU A 569 10.48 -24.62 33.20
N MET A 570 9.30 -24.37 33.76
CA MET A 570 8.82 -25.01 34.99
C MET A 570 8.02 -26.30 34.75
N GLY A 571 7.69 -26.62 33.50
CA GLY A 571 6.80 -27.73 33.15
C GLY A 571 5.40 -27.58 33.75
N ALA A 572 4.89 -26.36 33.79
CA ALA A 572 3.55 -26.03 34.28
C ALA A 572 2.54 -26.03 33.11
N ARG A 573 1.33 -26.50 33.40
CA ARG A 573 0.21 -26.47 32.45
C ARG A 573 -0.39 -25.09 32.39
N LEU A 574 -1.02 -24.76 31.27
CA LEU A 574 -1.63 -23.45 31.04
C LEU A 574 -3.15 -23.54 30.90
N ALA A 575 -3.87 -22.68 31.61
CA ALA A 575 -5.27 -22.39 31.36
C ALA A 575 -5.47 -20.92 31.00
N LEU A 576 -6.16 -20.65 29.89
CA LEU A 576 -6.58 -19.31 29.49
C LEU A 576 -8.09 -19.19 29.69
N VAL A 577 -8.49 -18.33 30.62
CA VAL A 577 -9.89 -18.12 30.99
C VAL A 577 -10.28 -16.69 30.65
N GLY A 578 -11.35 -16.49 29.90
CA GLY A 578 -11.72 -15.14 29.44
C GLY A 578 -12.95 -15.12 28.54
N ASP A 579 -13.10 -14.05 27.79
CA ASP A 579 -14.13 -13.89 26.77
C ASP A 579 -13.57 -13.04 25.62
N ARG A 580 -13.46 -13.62 24.43
CA ARG A 580 -12.87 -12.95 23.25
C ARG A 580 -13.69 -11.76 22.73
N HIS A 581 -14.94 -11.66 23.16
CA HIS A 581 -15.84 -10.55 22.80
C HIS A 581 -15.73 -9.37 23.80
N GLN A 582 -15.02 -9.53 24.92
CA GLN A 582 -14.72 -8.43 25.83
C GLN A 582 -13.53 -7.59 25.33
N LEU A 583 -13.14 -6.59 26.11
CA LEU A 583 -12.05 -5.71 25.74
C LEU A 583 -10.74 -6.50 25.52
N PRO A 584 -10.03 -6.22 24.43
CA PRO A 584 -8.71 -6.80 24.17
C PRO A 584 -7.66 -6.22 25.14
N ALA A 585 -6.44 -6.73 25.03
CA ALA A 585 -5.29 -6.16 25.71
C ALA A 585 -5.07 -4.69 25.35
N VAL A 586 -4.54 -3.91 26.31
CA VAL A 586 -3.98 -2.59 26.02
C VAL A 586 -2.60 -2.82 25.39
N GLY A 587 -2.50 -2.66 24.07
CA GLY A 587 -1.31 -3.00 23.29
C GLY A 587 -1.60 -4.11 22.28
N ARG A 588 -0.63 -4.99 22.00
CA ARG A 588 -0.81 -6.13 21.09
C ARG A 588 -1.54 -7.27 21.81
N GLY A 589 -2.82 -7.49 21.49
CA GLY A 589 -3.67 -8.54 22.06
C GLY A 589 -3.72 -9.83 21.22
N GLY A 590 -4.84 -10.55 21.29
CA GLY A 590 -5.10 -11.77 20.52
C GLY A 590 -4.59 -13.08 21.15
N VAL A 591 -4.03 -13.05 22.36
CA VAL A 591 -3.49 -14.26 22.99
C VAL A 591 -4.56 -15.31 23.27
N LEU A 592 -5.75 -14.89 23.71
CA LEU A 592 -6.89 -15.80 23.92
C LEU A 592 -7.40 -16.37 22.58
N ASP A 593 -7.40 -15.59 21.50
CA ASP A 593 -7.74 -16.05 20.15
C ASP A 593 -6.76 -17.11 19.63
N LEU A 594 -5.46 -16.90 19.85
CA LEU A 594 -4.43 -17.90 19.55
C LEU A 594 -4.63 -19.16 20.39
N GLY A 595 -4.91 -19.01 21.69
CA GLY A 595 -5.25 -20.12 22.58
C GLY A 595 -6.42 -20.94 22.06
N ALA A 596 -7.55 -20.29 21.79
CA ALA A 596 -8.77 -20.93 21.29
C ALA A 596 -8.58 -21.60 19.92
N ARG A 597 -7.66 -21.08 19.09
CA ARG A 597 -7.33 -21.67 17.78
C ARG A 597 -6.55 -22.97 17.90
N TRP A 598 -5.63 -23.07 18.86
CA TRP A 598 -4.69 -24.19 18.97
C TRP A 598 -5.07 -25.23 20.02
N VAL A 599 -5.90 -24.88 21.00
CA VAL A 599 -6.35 -25.82 22.04
C VAL A 599 -7.06 -27.04 21.42
N PRO A 600 -6.85 -28.26 21.94
CA PRO A 600 -7.63 -29.42 21.53
C PRO A 600 -9.13 -29.21 21.79
N PRO A 601 -10.05 -29.67 20.92
CA PRO A 601 -11.49 -29.48 21.11
C PRO A 601 -12.03 -29.98 22.45
N GLN A 602 -11.41 -31.00 23.04
CA GLN A 602 -11.80 -31.56 24.34
C GLN A 602 -11.39 -30.68 25.53
N ALA A 603 -10.46 -29.75 25.34
CA ALA A 603 -9.97 -28.80 26.33
C ALA A 603 -10.41 -27.36 26.04
N HIS A 604 -11.29 -27.16 25.05
CA HIS A 604 -12.01 -25.91 24.82
C HIS A 604 -13.40 -26.01 25.44
N VAL A 605 -13.69 -25.16 26.41
CA VAL A 605 -14.98 -25.17 27.13
C VAL A 605 -15.65 -23.81 27.05
N ASP A 606 -16.88 -23.80 26.54
CA ASP A 606 -17.74 -22.62 26.49
C ASP A 606 -18.72 -22.59 27.67
N LEU A 607 -18.77 -21.46 28.37
CA LEU A 607 -19.73 -21.12 29.41
C LEU A 607 -20.68 -20.04 28.85
N ASP A 608 -21.73 -20.49 28.17
CA ASP A 608 -22.69 -19.67 27.41
C ASP A 608 -23.95 -19.27 28.21
N VAL A 609 -24.15 -19.83 29.40
CA VAL A 609 -25.28 -19.49 30.28
C VAL A 609 -24.91 -18.36 31.24
N ALA A 610 -25.59 -17.21 31.13
CA ALA A 610 -25.38 -16.08 32.05
C ALA A 610 -26.26 -16.21 33.30
N HIS A 611 -25.63 -16.47 34.46
CA HIS A 611 -26.31 -16.65 35.76
C HIS A 611 -26.45 -15.35 36.58
N ARG A 612 -25.82 -14.27 36.13
CA ARG A 612 -25.67 -13.01 36.89
C ARG A 612 -26.90 -12.11 36.84
N PHE A 613 -27.63 -12.10 35.72
CA PHE A 613 -28.68 -11.13 35.46
C PHE A 613 -29.96 -11.50 36.18
N ALA A 614 -30.64 -10.52 36.76
CA ALA A 614 -31.93 -10.73 37.42
C ALA A 614 -33.06 -11.03 36.41
N ASP A 615 -32.95 -10.49 35.20
CA ASP A 615 -33.91 -10.68 34.11
C ASP A 615 -33.37 -11.69 33.07
N PRO A 616 -34.03 -12.84 32.88
CA PRO A 616 -33.67 -13.83 31.87
C PRO A 616 -33.75 -13.30 30.43
N GLU A 617 -34.66 -12.36 30.13
CA GLU A 617 -34.74 -11.76 28.78
C GLU A 617 -33.50 -10.90 28.52
N TYR A 618 -33.07 -10.10 29.50
CA TYR A 618 -31.85 -9.32 29.38
C TYR A 618 -30.60 -10.21 29.29
N ALA A 619 -30.58 -11.35 29.99
CA ALA A 619 -29.52 -12.33 29.84
C ALA A 619 -29.38 -12.80 28.38
N ALA A 620 -30.50 -13.10 27.71
CA ALA A 620 -30.51 -13.46 26.29
C ALA A 620 -30.06 -12.29 25.39
N ILE A 621 -30.53 -11.06 25.64
CA ILE A 621 -30.08 -9.86 24.92
C ILE A 621 -28.56 -9.67 25.07
N SER A 622 -28.01 -9.89 26.26
CA SER A 622 -26.57 -9.75 26.51
C SER A 622 -25.74 -10.78 25.74
N LEU A 623 -26.26 -11.99 25.51
CA LEU A 623 -25.61 -13.01 24.67
C LEU A 623 -25.69 -12.67 23.18
N ALA A 624 -26.80 -12.07 22.74
CA ALA A 624 -26.91 -11.54 21.38
C ALA A 624 -25.96 -10.36 21.15
N LEU A 625 -25.80 -9.47 22.14
CA LEU A 625 -24.79 -8.39 22.12
C LEU A 625 -23.36 -8.93 22.03
N ARG A 626 -23.08 -10.06 22.70
CA ARG A 626 -21.77 -10.72 22.68
C ARG A 626 -21.37 -11.14 21.26
N THR A 627 -22.27 -11.79 20.53
CA THR A 627 -21.96 -12.47 19.27
C THR A 627 -22.37 -11.69 18.02
N GLY A 628 -23.21 -10.65 18.17
CA GLY A 628 -23.78 -9.92 17.04
C GLY A 628 -24.71 -10.78 16.16
N SER A 629 -25.27 -11.88 16.69
CA SER A 629 -26.05 -12.86 15.92
C SER A 629 -27.55 -12.89 16.30
N SER A 630 -28.40 -13.20 15.30
CA SER A 630 -29.88 -13.12 15.30
C SER A 630 -30.56 -14.36 15.91
N THR A 631 -29.95 -15.03 16.88
CA THR A 631 -30.66 -16.11 17.60
C THR A 631 -31.72 -15.57 18.57
N TYR A 632 -31.89 -14.25 18.67
CA TYR A 632 -32.94 -13.61 19.46
C TYR A 632 -34.24 -13.50 18.65
N THR A 633 -35.03 -14.58 18.63
CA THR A 633 -36.42 -14.48 18.17
C THR A 633 -37.24 -13.78 19.25
N LEU A 634 -37.72 -12.58 18.95
CA LEU A 634 -38.72 -11.89 19.78
C LEU A 634 -39.87 -12.87 20.11
N PRO A 635 -40.20 -13.11 21.38
CA PRO A 635 -41.45 -13.80 21.69
C PRO A 635 -42.59 -12.98 21.06
N PRO A 636 -43.57 -13.63 20.40
CA PRO A 636 -44.70 -12.91 19.81
C PRO A 636 -45.35 -12.06 20.91
N PRO A 637 -45.79 -10.83 20.60
CA PRO A 637 -46.50 -10.02 21.58
C PRO A 637 -47.66 -10.84 22.14
N ALA A 638 -47.71 -10.99 23.46
CA ALA A 638 -48.79 -11.71 24.11
C ALA A 638 -50.12 -11.09 23.63
N PRO A 639 -51.08 -11.88 23.12
CA PRO A 639 -52.38 -11.35 22.78
C PRO A 639 -53.05 -10.87 24.07
N CYS A 640 -53.15 -9.56 24.24
CA CYS A 640 -53.96 -8.96 25.29
C CYS A 640 -55.44 -9.24 24.98
N GLN A 641 -56.12 -9.98 25.86
CA GLN A 641 -57.57 -9.82 26.04
C GLN A 641 -57.81 -8.86 27.20
N ALA A 642 -58.96 -8.17 27.15
CA ALA A 642 -59.30 -7.00 27.95
C ALA A 642 -59.34 -7.20 29.48
N ASP A 643 -59.03 -8.39 30.01
CA ASP A 643 -59.40 -8.77 31.38
C ASP A 643 -58.26 -9.39 32.22
N GLY A 644 -56.99 -9.36 31.76
CA GLY A 644 -55.83 -9.48 32.66
C GLY A 644 -55.50 -10.85 33.30
N GLU A 645 -55.77 -11.99 32.66
CA GLU A 645 -55.30 -13.32 33.11
C GLU A 645 -54.49 -14.05 31.99
N PRO A 646 -53.37 -14.74 32.30
CA PRO A 646 -52.54 -15.41 31.30
C PRO A 646 -53.09 -16.78 30.89
N VAL A 647 -53.22 -17.03 29.58
CA VAL A 647 -53.60 -18.34 29.01
C VAL A 647 -52.34 -19.08 28.53
N GLY A 648 -52.29 -20.38 28.79
CA GLY A 648 -51.15 -21.27 28.49
C GLY A 648 -50.75 -21.38 27.02
N GLN A 649 -49.47 -21.68 26.81
CA GLN A 649 -48.76 -21.84 25.53
C GLN A 649 -49.42 -22.82 24.54
N PRO A 650 -49.24 -22.57 23.24
CA PRO A 650 -48.90 -23.61 22.28
C PRO A 650 -47.47 -23.43 21.76
N VAL A 651 -46.81 -24.56 21.56
CA VAL A 651 -45.54 -24.71 20.84
C VAL A 651 -45.78 -24.41 19.37
N GLY A 652 -45.02 -23.46 18.80
CA GLY A 652 -45.06 -23.09 17.39
C GLY A 652 -43.71 -23.34 16.71
N GLU A 653 -43.77 -23.99 15.54
CA GLU A 653 -42.69 -24.32 14.61
C GLU A 653 -41.83 -23.10 14.16
N PRO A 654 -40.62 -23.32 13.61
CA PRO A 654 -39.71 -22.24 13.25
C PRO A 654 -40.29 -21.39 12.11
N VAL A 655 -40.53 -20.12 12.40
CA VAL A 655 -40.90 -19.12 11.40
C VAL A 655 -39.66 -18.77 10.59
N GLY A 656 -39.80 -18.81 9.26
CA GLY A 656 -38.71 -18.63 8.30
C GLY A 656 -37.96 -17.29 8.42
N GLU A 657 -36.73 -17.33 7.91
CA GLU A 657 -35.77 -16.22 7.76
C GLU A 657 -36.47 -14.87 7.51
N ARG A 658 -36.30 -13.95 8.46
CA ARG A 658 -36.57 -12.52 8.26
C ARG A 658 -35.26 -11.85 7.90
N ASP A 659 -35.25 -11.13 6.78
CA ASP A 659 -34.12 -10.38 6.21
C ASP A 659 -33.72 -9.12 7.04
N GLY A 660 -33.63 -9.22 8.37
CA GLY A 660 -33.15 -8.15 9.24
C GLY A 660 -31.71 -8.38 9.67
N GLU A 661 -30.84 -7.36 9.64
CA GLU A 661 -29.51 -7.48 10.23
C GLU A 661 -29.63 -7.73 11.76
N PRO A 662 -28.88 -8.72 12.32
CA PRO A 662 -28.96 -9.12 13.72
C PRO A 662 -28.88 -7.98 14.75
N THR A 663 -28.06 -6.97 14.47
CA THR A 663 -27.86 -5.80 15.34
C THR A 663 -29.13 -4.95 15.47
N GLY A 664 -29.97 -4.93 14.43
CA GLY A 664 -31.25 -4.23 14.43
C GLY A 664 -32.30 -4.87 15.35
N GLU A 665 -32.26 -6.20 15.53
CA GLU A 665 -33.17 -6.90 16.46
C GLU A 665 -32.80 -6.63 17.92
N VAL A 666 -31.50 -6.66 18.23
CA VAL A 666 -30.98 -6.29 19.55
C VAL A 666 -31.31 -4.85 19.89
N TRP A 667 -31.14 -3.93 18.93
CA TRP A 667 -31.59 -2.54 19.07
C TRP A 667 -33.07 -2.45 19.42
N ALA A 668 -33.95 -3.12 18.66
CA ALA A 668 -35.39 -3.07 18.88
C ALA A 668 -35.80 -3.61 20.26
N ALA A 669 -35.09 -4.61 20.78
CA ALA A 669 -35.29 -5.15 22.12
C ALA A 669 -34.89 -4.13 23.20
N LEU A 670 -33.70 -3.54 23.10
CA LEU A 670 -33.21 -2.54 24.04
C LEU A 670 -34.08 -1.27 24.05
N TRP A 671 -34.52 -0.81 22.87
CA TRP A 671 -35.38 0.35 22.71
C TRP A 671 -36.74 0.15 23.39
N ARG A 672 -37.41 -0.99 23.12
CA ARG A 672 -38.71 -1.34 23.73
C ARG A 672 -38.65 -1.39 25.26
N ARG A 673 -37.51 -1.82 25.79
CA ARG A 673 -37.28 -1.96 27.23
C ARG A 673 -36.84 -0.66 27.90
N GLY A 674 -36.70 0.45 27.15
CA GLY A 674 -36.24 1.73 27.67
C GLY A 674 -34.77 1.72 28.11
N GLN A 675 -33.98 0.75 27.61
CA GLN A 675 -32.56 0.58 27.91
C GLN A 675 -31.66 1.43 26.97
N VAL A 676 -32.29 2.25 26.14
CA VAL A 676 -31.66 3.28 25.31
C VAL A 676 -32.33 4.61 25.63
N GLN A 677 -31.53 5.63 25.92
CA GLN A 677 -31.99 7.00 26.13
C GLN A 677 -31.24 7.93 25.18
N ILE A 678 -31.99 8.74 24.43
CA ILE A 678 -31.44 9.72 23.50
C ILE A 678 -31.50 11.12 24.08
N TYR A 679 -30.51 11.93 23.74
CA TYR A 679 -30.40 13.32 24.16
C TYR A 679 -30.11 14.21 22.95
N PRO A 680 -30.62 15.45 22.90
CA PRO A 680 -30.38 16.36 21.79
C PRO A 680 -28.93 16.85 21.70
N SER A 681 -28.19 16.85 22.82
CA SER A 681 -26.80 17.32 22.89
C SER A 681 -25.97 16.59 23.94
N GLU A 682 -24.63 16.67 23.79
CA GLU A 682 -23.69 16.10 24.76
C GLU A 682 -23.78 16.75 26.13
N ALA A 683 -24.05 18.06 26.19
CA ALA A 683 -24.24 18.81 27.43
C ALA A 683 -25.48 18.33 28.21
N GLU A 684 -26.61 18.17 27.53
CA GLU A 684 -27.85 17.68 28.14
C GLU A 684 -27.70 16.25 28.66
N ARG A 685 -27.09 15.36 27.86
CA ARG A 685 -26.76 14.00 28.30
C ARG A 685 -25.91 14.01 29.56
N THR A 686 -24.82 14.79 29.55
CA THR A 686 -23.88 14.87 30.67
C THR A 686 -24.56 15.35 31.94
N GLN A 687 -25.45 16.33 31.85
CA GLN A 687 -26.20 16.83 32.99
C GLN A 687 -27.27 15.88 33.51
N ALA A 688 -27.99 15.21 32.61
CA ALA A 688 -28.98 14.20 32.99
C ALA A 688 -28.31 13.05 33.74
N LEU A 689 -27.18 12.56 33.22
CA LEU A 689 -26.35 11.56 33.90
C LEU A 689 -25.79 12.07 35.23
N ALA A 690 -25.30 13.30 35.27
CA ALA A 690 -24.78 13.89 36.49
C ALA A 690 -25.83 14.00 37.59
N GLN A 691 -27.04 14.42 37.24
CA GLN A 691 -28.19 14.50 38.14
C GLN A 691 -28.58 13.09 38.64
N LEU A 692 -28.67 12.12 37.73
CA LEU A 692 -28.96 10.73 38.06
C LEU A 692 -27.97 10.14 39.06
N ALA A 693 -26.66 10.36 38.85
CA ALA A 693 -25.62 9.89 39.77
C ALA A 693 -25.70 10.59 41.14
N ALA A 694 -25.92 11.91 41.17
CA ALA A 694 -26.02 12.68 42.41
C ALA A 694 -27.22 12.24 43.25
N ASP A 695 -28.38 12.02 42.62
CA ASP A 695 -29.58 11.50 43.27
C ASP A 695 -29.37 10.08 43.80
N ALA A 696 -28.72 9.22 43.00
CA ALA A 696 -28.34 7.88 43.42
C ALA A 696 -27.43 7.89 44.65
N ILE A 697 -26.39 8.73 44.68
CA ILE A 697 -25.45 8.88 45.80
C ILE A 697 -26.17 9.39 47.06
N GLY A 698 -27.10 10.35 46.89
CA GLY A 698 -27.90 10.92 47.97
C GLY A 698 -29.02 10.02 48.49
N SER A 699 -29.35 8.94 47.79
CA SER A 699 -30.46 8.05 48.12
C SER A 699 -30.20 7.24 49.39
N ARG A 700 -31.25 7.06 50.20
CA ARG A 700 -31.23 6.12 51.33
C ARG A 700 -31.23 4.66 50.85
N ASP A 701 -31.78 4.42 49.67
CA ASP A 701 -31.78 3.10 49.06
C ASP A 701 -30.34 2.68 48.75
N ARG A 702 -29.93 1.55 49.33
CA ARG A 702 -28.61 0.96 49.08
C ARG A 702 -28.53 0.45 47.64
N ARG A 703 -29.67 0.11 47.02
CA ARG A 703 -29.72 -0.37 45.64
C ARG A 703 -29.39 0.73 44.64
N ALA A 704 -30.09 1.86 44.77
CA ALA A 704 -29.81 3.07 44.00
C ALA A 704 -28.34 3.52 44.08
N ARG A 705 -27.68 3.36 45.23
CA ARG A 705 -26.26 3.73 45.42
C ARG A 705 -25.24 2.83 44.71
N GLN A 706 -25.64 1.65 44.21
CA GLN A 706 -24.77 0.74 43.46
C GLN A 706 -24.95 0.96 41.96
N MET A 707 -24.50 2.14 41.53
CA MET A 707 -24.51 2.58 40.15
C MET A 707 -23.08 2.70 39.62
N LEU A 708 -22.87 2.32 38.35
CA LEU A 708 -21.60 2.50 37.65
C LEU A 708 -21.82 3.33 36.39
N MET A 709 -21.18 4.49 36.33
CA MET A 709 -21.14 5.36 35.15
C MET A 709 -19.92 5.03 34.31
N LEU A 710 -20.15 4.75 33.02
CA LEU A 710 -19.16 4.24 32.08
C LEU A 710 -19.06 5.17 30.88
N ALA A 711 -17.84 5.51 30.49
CA ALA A 711 -17.54 6.25 29.28
C ALA A 711 -16.43 5.54 28.49
N ASP A 712 -16.35 5.76 27.19
CA ASP A 712 -15.31 5.11 26.37
C ASP A 712 -13.94 5.81 26.51
N THR A 713 -13.95 7.14 26.61
CA THR A 713 -12.73 7.97 26.66
C THR A 713 -12.49 8.55 28.06
N ARG A 714 -11.24 8.91 28.36
CA ARG A 714 -10.87 9.54 29.64
C ARG A 714 -11.47 10.94 29.75
N GLU A 715 -11.52 11.65 28.63
CA GLU A 715 -12.06 13.00 28.50
C GLU A 715 -13.55 13.01 28.84
N GLN A 716 -14.32 12.07 28.30
CA GLN A 716 -15.75 11.92 28.65
C GLN A 716 -15.94 11.51 30.11
N ALA A 717 -15.12 10.61 30.65
CA ALA A 717 -15.18 10.23 32.07
C ALA A 717 -14.90 11.43 32.99
N ALA A 718 -13.87 12.23 32.69
CA ALA A 718 -13.53 13.44 33.43
C ALA A 718 -14.65 14.50 33.37
N ALA A 719 -15.25 14.72 32.19
CA ALA A 719 -16.39 15.62 32.03
C ALA A 719 -17.59 15.20 32.88
N LEU A 720 -17.93 13.90 32.86
CA LEU A 720 -18.99 13.34 33.70
C LEU A 720 -18.67 13.46 35.20
N ASN A 721 -17.45 13.12 35.61
CA ASN A 721 -16.98 13.25 36.99
C ASN A 721 -17.13 14.67 37.52
N GLY A 722 -16.67 15.66 36.75
CA GLY A 722 -16.81 17.07 37.11
C GLY A 722 -18.27 17.49 37.24
N ALA A 723 -19.13 17.10 36.30
CA ALA A 723 -20.56 17.43 36.34
C ALA A 723 -21.29 16.78 37.54
N ILE A 724 -20.96 15.52 37.87
CA ILE A 724 -21.49 14.80 39.04
C ILE A 724 -21.06 15.53 40.32
N ARG A 725 -19.78 15.86 40.43
CA ARG A 725 -19.23 16.57 41.58
C ARG A 725 -19.93 17.90 41.79
N ASP A 726 -20.10 18.71 40.75
CA ASP A 726 -20.78 20.01 40.84
C ASP A 726 -22.19 19.87 41.43
N ARG A 727 -22.93 18.81 41.05
CA ARG A 727 -24.25 18.50 41.63
C ARG A 727 -24.16 18.11 43.10
N LEU A 728 -23.15 17.35 43.50
CA LEU A 728 -22.93 16.95 44.89
C LEU A 728 -22.51 18.13 45.78
N VAL A 729 -21.69 19.05 45.27
CA VAL A 729 -21.34 20.31 45.94
C VAL A 729 -22.59 21.16 46.13
N ALA A 730 -23.40 21.34 45.08
CA ALA A 730 -24.66 22.08 45.17
C ALA A 730 -25.65 21.46 46.17
N ALA A 731 -25.63 20.14 46.33
CA ALA A 731 -26.41 19.40 47.33
C ALA A 731 -25.80 19.40 48.75
N GLY A 732 -24.65 20.05 48.96
CA GLY A 732 -23.93 20.09 50.25
C GLY A 732 -23.38 18.73 50.69
N ARG A 733 -23.13 17.81 49.74
CA ARG A 733 -22.60 16.46 49.99
C ARG A 733 -21.08 16.37 49.91
N VAL A 734 -20.47 17.31 49.19
CA VAL A 734 -19.02 17.45 49.05
C VAL A 734 -18.64 18.85 49.54
N ASP A 735 -17.59 18.92 50.36
CA ASP A 735 -17.02 20.20 50.78
C ASP A 735 -16.08 20.73 49.70
N ASP A 736 -16.46 21.84 49.07
CA ASP A 736 -15.63 22.54 48.08
C ASP A 736 -14.86 23.74 48.67
N THR A 737 -15.02 24.02 49.97
CA THR A 737 -14.32 25.12 50.65
C THR A 737 -12.88 24.74 51.01
N HIS A 738 -12.66 23.49 51.40
CA HIS A 738 -11.34 22.90 51.63
C HIS A 738 -11.14 21.76 50.63
N ALA A 739 -10.50 22.04 49.50
CA ALA A 739 -10.26 21.07 48.43
C ALA A 739 -8.80 21.11 47.94
N VAL A 740 -8.30 19.97 47.46
CA VAL A 740 -6.99 19.81 46.82
C VAL A 740 -7.19 19.76 45.31
N ALA A 741 -6.36 20.48 44.58
CA ALA A 741 -6.26 20.46 43.12
C ALA A 741 -5.38 19.29 42.66
N THR A 742 -5.82 18.48 41.70
CA THR A 742 -4.94 17.51 41.01
C THR A 742 -4.23 18.17 39.83
N ASP A 743 -3.13 17.60 39.35
CA ASP A 743 -2.39 18.13 38.19
C ASP A 743 -3.23 18.07 36.90
N ALA A 744 -4.21 17.16 36.87
CA ALA A 744 -5.21 17.09 35.79
C ALA A 744 -6.26 18.22 35.86
N GLY A 745 -6.22 19.06 36.89
CA GLY A 745 -7.16 20.15 37.11
C GLY A 745 -8.50 19.69 37.68
N GLU A 746 -8.53 18.59 38.43
CA GLU A 746 -9.72 18.17 39.19
C GLU A 746 -9.60 18.65 40.64
N ARG A 747 -10.67 19.27 41.16
CA ARG A 747 -10.75 19.61 42.59
C ARG A 747 -11.34 18.44 43.35
N VAL A 748 -10.67 18.01 44.42
CA VAL A 748 -11.13 16.94 45.31
C VAL A 748 -11.24 17.44 46.74
N GLY A 749 -12.42 17.29 47.34
CA GLY A 749 -12.80 17.78 48.65
C GLY A 749 -13.29 16.66 49.57
N VAL A 750 -13.56 17.00 50.84
CA VAL A 750 -14.10 16.01 51.78
C VAL A 750 -15.48 15.54 51.30
N GLY A 751 -15.68 14.22 51.25
CA GLY A 751 -16.87 13.59 50.68
C GLY A 751 -16.71 13.14 49.22
N ASP A 752 -15.65 13.60 48.52
CA ASP A 752 -15.43 13.17 47.14
C ASP A 752 -15.06 11.69 47.04
N ARG A 753 -15.49 11.07 45.94
CA ARG A 753 -15.07 9.73 45.55
C ARG A 753 -13.95 9.82 44.53
N ILE A 754 -12.81 9.23 44.85
CA ILE A 754 -11.59 9.31 44.04
C ILE A 754 -11.03 7.94 43.68
N ALA A 755 -10.18 7.87 42.66
CA ALA A 755 -9.39 6.72 42.31
C ALA A 755 -7.89 7.05 42.31
N THR A 756 -7.07 6.13 42.79
CA THR A 756 -5.60 6.22 42.69
C THR A 756 -5.12 5.72 41.33
N ARG A 757 -4.11 6.33 40.71
CA ARG A 757 -3.67 6.02 39.32
C ARG A 757 -2.31 5.33 39.22
N ARG A 758 -1.59 5.22 40.33
CA ARG A 758 -0.29 4.56 40.42
C ARG A 758 -0.35 3.49 41.51
N ASN A 759 0.44 2.43 41.35
CA ASN A 759 0.65 1.50 42.44
C ASN A 759 1.72 2.07 43.35
N ASP A 760 1.46 2.14 44.64
CA ASP A 760 2.46 2.50 45.65
C ASP A 760 2.33 1.55 46.84
N ARG A 761 3.39 0.77 47.07
CA ARG A 761 3.40 -0.28 48.07
C ARG A 761 3.51 0.29 49.49
N ASP A 762 4.22 1.40 49.66
CA ASP A 762 4.45 2.02 50.97
C ASP A 762 3.20 2.75 51.44
N LEU A 763 2.46 3.35 50.49
CA LEU A 763 1.15 3.93 50.74
C LEU A 763 0.03 2.87 50.80
N GLY A 764 0.30 1.64 50.37
CA GLY A 764 -0.67 0.55 50.36
C GLY A 764 -1.88 0.84 49.47
N VAL A 765 -1.66 1.50 48.32
CA VAL A 765 -2.68 1.86 47.33
C VAL A 765 -2.37 1.21 45.98
N THR A 766 -3.43 0.79 45.29
CA THR A 766 -3.34 0.18 43.96
C THR A 766 -3.94 1.13 42.92
N ASN A 767 -3.42 1.07 41.70
CA ASN A 767 -4.02 1.74 40.56
C ASN A 767 -5.49 1.27 40.38
N ARG A 768 -6.39 2.24 40.22
CA ARG A 768 -7.85 2.14 40.15
C ARG A 768 -8.55 1.69 41.44
N ASP A 769 -7.88 1.68 42.59
CA ASP A 769 -8.58 1.58 43.88
C ASP A 769 -9.45 2.81 44.09
N THR A 770 -10.68 2.60 44.54
CA THR A 770 -11.64 3.69 44.77
C THR A 770 -11.79 4.00 46.25
N TRP A 771 -11.71 5.28 46.59
CA TRP A 771 -11.70 5.80 47.94
C TRP A 771 -12.73 6.92 48.11
N THR A 772 -13.13 7.16 49.35
CA THR A 772 -13.86 8.36 49.75
C THR A 772 -12.95 9.22 50.62
N ILE A 773 -12.81 10.49 50.30
CA ILE A 773 -12.03 11.43 51.12
C ILE A 773 -12.82 11.74 52.40
N THR A 774 -12.20 11.48 53.56
CA THR A 774 -12.81 11.71 54.87
C THR A 774 -12.27 12.95 55.57
N ALA A 775 -11.03 13.35 55.27
CA ALA A 775 -10.42 14.58 55.76
C ALA A 775 -9.28 15.02 54.84
N ILE A 776 -8.98 16.32 54.86
CA ILE A 776 -7.84 16.92 54.16
C ILE A 776 -6.96 17.59 55.21
N GLY A 777 -5.68 17.24 55.22
CA GLY A 777 -4.69 17.81 56.12
C GLY A 777 -4.33 19.26 55.76
N PRO A 778 -3.77 20.04 56.70
CA PRO A 778 -3.35 21.41 56.44
C PRO A 778 -2.21 21.51 55.41
N ASP A 779 -1.49 20.42 55.18
CA ASP A 779 -0.44 20.27 54.17
C ASP A 779 -0.96 19.78 52.80
N GLY A 780 -2.27 19.51 52.68
CA GLY A 780 -2.90 18.98 51.48
C GLY A 780 -2.89 17.45 51.36
N SER A 781 -2.45 16.72 52.41
CA SER A 781 -2.58 15.27 52.47
C SER A 781 -4.05 14.83 52.54
N LEU A 782 -4.37 13.66 51.97
CA LEU A 782 -5.75 13.13 51.94
C LEU A 782 -5.89 11.93 52.86
N ALA A 783 -6.85 11.99 53.79
CA ALA A 783 -7.31 10.81 54.53
C ALA A 783 -8.42 10.11 53.72
N LEU A 784 -8.20 8.84 53.41
CA LEU A 784 -8.98 8.05 52.48
C LEU A 784 -9.65 6.88 53.21
N ARG A 785 -10.89 6.58 52.83
CA ARG A 785 -11.62 5.39 53.26
C ARG A 785 -12.05 4.57 52.06
N GLY A 786 -11.65 3.31 52.01
CA GLY A 786 -12.00 2.35 50.97
C GLY A 786 -13.42 1.79 51.15
N ARG A 787 -13.73 0.70 50.43
CA ARG A 787 -15.06 0.05 50.49
C ARG A 787 -15.39 -0.53 51.87
N ARG A 788 -14.38 -1.01 52.61
CA ARG A 788 -14.57 -1.50 53.98
C ARG A 788 -14.34 -0.34 54.95
N PRO A 789 -15.15 -0.18 56.01
CA PRO A 789 -14.94 0.88 56.99
C PRO A 789 -13.55 0.88 57.65
N THR A 790 -12.90 -0.28 57.69
CA THR A 790 -11.55 -0.49 58.24
C THR A 790 -10.43 -0.19 57.25
N ASP A 791 -10.73 0.03 55.97
CA ASP A 791 -9.74 0.28 54.94
C ASP A 791 -9.42 1.78 54.89
N LEU A 792 -8.55 2.21 55.80
CA LEU A 792 -8.13 3.59 55.93
C LEU A 792 -6.71 3.76 55.36
N ARG A 793 -6.49 4.82 54.59
CA ARG A 793 -5.17 5.20 54.05
C ARG A 793 -4.97 6.70 54.17
N THR A 794 -3.72 7.12 54.18
CA THR A 794 -3.36 8.53 54.06
C THR A 794 -2.35 8.65 52.92
N VAL A 795 -2.65 9.52 51.96
CA VAL A 795 -1.73 9.80 50.85
C VAL A 795 -1.18 11.23 50.99
N PRO A 796 0.11 11.45 50.72
CA PRO A 796 0.72 12.77 50.80
C PRO A 796 0.19 13.70 49.69
N ALA A 797 0.34 15.01 49.87
CA ALA A 797 -0.13 16.01 48.93
C ALA A 797 0.44 15.83 47.52
N SER A 798 1.71 15.43 47.38
CA SER A 798 2.34 15.17 46.07
C SER A 798 1.63 14.03 45.33
N TYR A 799 1.42 12.91 46.02
CA TYR A 799 0.69 11.77 45.45
C TYR A 799 -0.76 12.12 45.13
N ALA A 800 -1.42 12.89 46.00
CA ALA A 800 -2.78 13.39 45.76
C ALA A 800 -2.88 14.32 44.54
N ARG A 801 -1.84 15.10 44.24
CA ARG A 801 -1.80 15.97 43.06
C ARG A 801 -1.57 15.17 41.77
N GLU A 802 -0.58 14.30 41.77
CA GLU A 802 -0.09 13.63 40.56
C GLU A 802 -0.89 12.37 40.19
N HIS A 803 -1.43 11.66 41.19
CA HIS A 803 -1.86 10.26 41.06
C HIS A 803 -3.26 9.99 41.59
N VAL A 804 -4.08 11.02 41.78
CA VAL A 804 -5.50 10.90 42.13
C VAL A 804 -6.37 11.50 41.03
N GLU A 805 -7.51 10.88 40.77
CA GLU A 805 -8.58 11.41 39.90
C GLU A 805 -9.97 11.19 40.54
N LEU A 806 -10.99 11.92 40.10
CA LEU A 806 -12.38 11.65 40.50
C LEU A 806 -12.85 10.28 39.99
N ALA A 807 -13.74 9.63 40.75
CA ALA A 807 -14.16 8.24 40.49
C ALA A 807 -15.67 8.00 40.65
N TYR A 808 -16.48 8.96 40.20
CA TYR A 808 -17.93 8.78 40.06
C TYR A 808 -18.28 8.06 38.75
N ALA A 809 -17.55 8.37 37.69
CA ALA A 809 -17.53 7.71 36.40
C ALA A 809 -16.13 7.17 36.10
N THR A 810 -16.06 6.13 35.28
CA THR A 810 -14.79 5.52 34.85
C THR A 810 -14.86 5.17 33.36
N THR A 811 -13.69 5.04 32.74
CA THR A 811 -13.57 4.43 31.42
C THR A 811 -14.02 2.98 31.44
N VAL A 812 -14.54 2.46 30.33
CA VAL A 812 -14.95 1.05 30.18
C VAL A 812 -13.81 0.08 30.56
N TYR A 813 -12.58 0.35 30.10
CA TYR A 813 -11.38 -0.41 30.50
C TYR A 813 -11.13 -0.40 32.02
N GLY A 814 -11.38 0.74 32.68
CA GLY A 814 -11.21 0.88 34.13
C GLY A 814 -12.26 0.12 34.96
N ALA A 815 -13.39 -0.23 34.34
CA ALA A 815 -14.48 -0.99 34.94
C ALA A 815 -14.44 -2.49 34.62
N GLN A 816 -13.44 -2.98 33.88
CA GLN A 816 -13.36 -4.40 33.56
C GLN A 816 -13.20 -5.24 34.84
N GLY A 817 -13.93 -6.35 34.90
CA GLY A 817 -14.05 -7.17 36.10
C GLY A 817 -14.96 -6.59 37.20
N GLU A 818 -15.38 -5.32 37.12
CA GLU A 818 -16.34 -4.76 38.08
C GLU A 818 -17.77 -5.26 37.81
N THR A 819 -18.56 -5.33 38.88
CA THR A 819 -19.99 -5.63 38.84
C THR A 819 -20.73 -4.68 39.77
N THR A 820 -21.89 -4.20 39.33
CA THR A 820 -22.75 -3.27 40.05
C THR A 820 -24.22 -3.69 39.93
N GLN A 821 -25.16 -2.95 40.53
CA GLN A 821 -26.59 -3.22 40.35
C GLN A 821 -27.10 -2.58 39.06
N THR A 822 -26.79 -1.30 38.81
CA THR A 822 -27.17 -0.61 37.57
C THR A 822 -25.94 -0.03 36.83
N GLY A 823 -25.86 -0.29 35.52
CA GLY A 823 -24.81 0.21 34.64
C GLY A 823 -25.32 1.26 33.66
N HIS A 824 -24.58 2.35 33.47
CA HIS A 824 -24.95 3.44 32.57
C HIS A 824 -23.78 3.76 31.64
N LEU A 825 -23.97 3.56 30.33
CA LEU A 825 -22.98 3.84 29.30
C LEU A 825 -23.28 5.18 28.61
N ALA A 826 -22.37 6.14 28.73
CA ALA A 826 -22.33 7.31 27.86
C ALA A 826 -21.70 6.92 26.51
N LEU A 827 -22.54 6.60 25.53
CA LEU A 827 -22.08 6.10 24.22
C LEU A 827 -21.54 7.25 23.38
N GLY A 828 -20.29 7.15 22.95
CA GLY A 828 -19.61 8.20 22.17
C GLY A 828 -19.28 7.77 20.74
N GLU A 829 -18.79 8.73 19.95
CA GLU A 829 -18.32 8.46 18.58
C GLU A 829 -17.15 7.46 18.55
N HIS A 830 -16.40 7.31 19.64
CA HIS A 830 -15.25 6.41 19.69
C HIS A 830 -15.58 5.00 20.20
N THR A 831 -16.79 4.76 20.72
CA THR A 831 -17.18 3.48 21.33
C THR A 831 -17.09 2.33 20.32
N SER A 832 -16.43 1.24 20.73
CA SER A 832 -16.31 -0.02 19.99
C SER A 832 -17.35 -1.05 20.43
N ALA A 833 -17.53 -2.11 19.65
CA ALA A 833 -18.39 -3.24 19.99
C ALA A 833 -18.04 -3.84 21.38
N ALA A 834 -16.76 -4.11 21.62
CA ALA A 834 -16.27 -4.64 22.88
C ALA A 834 -16.50 -3.68 24.05
N SER A 835 -16.28 -2.36 23.86
CA SER A 835 -16.58 -1.35 24.88
C SER A 835 -18.07 -1.32 25.23
N ALA A 836 -18.95 -1.35 24.21
CA ALA A 836 -20.39 -1.38 24.41
C ALA A 836 -20.85 -2.67 25.11
N TYR A 837 -20.38 -3.84 24.66
CA TYR A 837 -20.69 -5.13 25.29
C TYR A 837 -20.25 -5.17 26.75
N VAL A 838 -19.00 -4.78 27.02
CA VAL A 838 -18.47 -4.73 28.39
C VAL A 838 -19.28 -3.79 29.25
N ALA A 839 -19.62 -2.60 28.76
CA ALA A 839 -20.38 -1.63 29.55
C ALA A 839 -21.81 -2.08 29.82
N MET A 840 -22.49 -2.65 28.82
CA MET A 840 -23.88 -3.14 28.91
C MET A 840 -24.02 -4.47 29.69
N THR A 841 -22.94 -4.97 30.29
CA THR A 841 -22.93 -6.21 31.10
C THR A 841 -22.41 -6.02 32.53
N ARG A 842 -22.21 -4.76 32.98
CA ARG A 842 -21.71 -4.46 34.34
C ARG A 842 -22.82 -4.45 35.41
N GLY A 843 -24.03 -4.03 35.05
CA GLY A 843 -25.20 -4.03 35.93
C GLY A 843 -25.88 -5.41 35.98
N ARG A 844 -26.27 -5.84 37.18
CA ARG A 844 -27.05 -7.08 37.39
C ARG A 844 -28.53 -6.90 37.07
N ASP A 845 -29.06 -5.72 37.37
CA ASP A 845 -30.48 -5.42 37.30
C ASP A 845 -30.80 -4.68 36.00
N ASP A 846 -30.10 -3.57 35.75
CA ASP A 846 -30.32 -2.72 34.58
C ASP A 846 -29.00 -2.26 33.97
N ASN A 847 -29.01 -2.11 32.64
CA ASN A 847 -27.92 -1.53 31.87
C ASN A 847 -28.53 -0.62 30.79
N ILE A 848 -28.10 0.63 30.75
CA ILE A 848 -28.71 1.67 29.91
C ILE A 848 -27.64 2.38 29.07
N ALA A 849 -27.89 2.51 27.77
CA ALA A 849 -27.07 3.29 26.85
C ALA A 849 -27.65 4.70 26.66
N HIS A 850 -26.79 5.72 26.79
CA HIS A 850 -27.15 7.13 26.70
C HIS A 850 -26.46 7.76 25.46
N LEU A 851 -27.24 8.06 24.42
CA LEU A 851 -26.77 8.50 23.10
C LEU A 851 -27.14 9.96 22.82
N VAL A 852 -26.33 10.64 22.01
CA VAL A 852 -26.69 11.96 21.46
C VAL A 852 -27.17 11.74 20.03
N ALA A 853 -28.46 11.92 19.78
CA ALA A 853 -29.08 11.63 18.49
C ALA A 853 -30.29 12.54 18.24
N GLU A 854 -30.58 12.83 16.97
CA GLU A 854 -31.72 13.67 16.58
C GLU A 854 -33.06 12.92 16.76
N ASP A 855 -33.09 11.64 16.41
CA ASP A 855 -34.26 10.77 16.50
C ASP A 855 -33.87 9.29 16.69
N GLU A 856 -34.88 8.40 16.72
CA GLU A 856 -34.68 6.95 16.85
C GLU A 856 -33.87 6.36 15.68
N ALA A 857 -34.05 6.87 14.46
CA ALA A 857 -33.38 6.33 13.28
C ALA A 857 -31.88 6.67 13.28
N ASP A 858 -31.52 7.91 13.66
CA ASP A 858 -30.14 8.32 13.88
C ASP A 858 -29.49 7.51 15.03
N ALA A 859 -30.19 7.38 16.16
CA ALA A 859 -29.68 6.61 17.30
C ALA A 859 -29.44 5.13 16.95
N ARG A 860 -30.35 4.51 16.19
CA ARG A 860 -30.19 3.16 15.66
C ARG A 860 -28.96 3.05 14.75
N HIS A 861 -28.80 4.00 13.83
CA HIS A 861 -27.67 4.01 12.91
C HIS A 861 -26.33 4.14 13.66
N GLN A 862 -26.25 5.02 14.66
CA GLN A 862 -25.07 5.16 15.51
C GLN A 862 -24.77 3.86 16.29
N TRP A 863 -25.81 3.18 16.80
CA TRP A 863 -25.67 1.89 17.47
C TRP A 863 -25.11 0.81 16.54
N GLU A 864 -25.69 0.65 15.35
CA GLU A 864 -25.21 -0.30 14.34
C GLU A 864 -23.75 -0.01 13.96
N GLN A 865 -23.37 1.27 13.83
CA GLN A 865 -21.97 1.67 13.60
C GLN A 865 -21.02 1.25 14.72
N VAL A 866 -21.44 1.28 16.00
CA VAL A 866 -20.60 0.84 17.12
C VAL A 866 -20.19 -0.62 16.98
N PHE A 867 -21.14 -1.49 16.61
CA PHE A 867 -20.89 -2.93 16.46
C PHE A 867 -20.19 -3.29 15.15
N ALA A 868 -20.20 -2.40 14.15
CA ALA A 868 -19.37 -2.53 12.95
C ALA A 868 -17.89 -2.11 13.14
N ARG A 869 -17.55 -1.47 14.28
CA ARG A 869 -16.19 -0.98 14.57
C ARG A 869 -15.40 -2.03 15.36
N ASP A 870 -14.73 -2.93 14.65
CA ASP A 870 -13.66 -3.73 15.27
C ASP A 870 -12.34 -2.94 15.23
N ARG A 871 -11.81 -2.63 16.42
CA ARG A 871 -10.60 -1.82 16.63
C ARG A 871 -9.55 -2.55 17.48
N ALA A 872 -9.78 -3.82 17.83
CA ALA A 872 -8.85 -4.57 18.64
C ALA A 872 -7.60 -4.93 17.83
N ASP A 873 -6.42 -4.74 18.43
CA ASP A 873 -5.20 -5.33 17.88
C ASP A 873 -5.13 -6.80 18.34
N LEU A 874 -5.44 -7.72 17.44
CA LEU A 874 -5.46 -9.17 17.68
C LEU A 874 -4.21 -9.88 17.16
N GLY A 875 -3.12 -9.13 16.93
CA GLY A 875 -1.85 -9.66 16.43
C GLY A 875 -1.60 -9.40 14.93
N PRO A 876 -0.36 -9.65 14.45
CA PRO A 876 0.04 -9.44 13.05
C PRO A 876 -0.84 -10.11 12.00
N ALA A 877 -1.29 -11.35 12.26
CA ALA A 877 -2.15 -12.07 11.30
C ALA A 877 -3.50 -11.35 11.10
N ALA A 878 -4.13 -10.90 12.19
CA ALA A 878 -5.37 -10.13 12.12
C ALA A 878 -5.15 -8.75 11.50
N ALA A 879 -4.03 -8.09 11.83
CA ALA A 879 -3.67 -6.81 11.22
C ALA A 879 -3.46 -6.90 9.71
N ALA A 880 -2.84 -7.99 9.22
CA ALA A 880 -2.69 -8.26 7.79
C ALA A 880 -4.05 -8.44 7.10
N GLN A 881 -4.96 -9.21 7.71
CA GLN A 881 -6.32 -9.38 7.19
C GLN A 881 -7.09 -8.05 7.16
N ARG A 882 -6.97 -7.25 8.23
CA ARG A 882 -7.57 -5.92 8.30
C ARG A 882 -7.05 -4.99 7.21
N ALA A 883 -5.74 -5.04 6.93
CA ALA A 883 -5.15 -4.26 5.85
C ALA A 883 -5.70 -4.69 4.48
N ILE A 884 -5.91 -6.00 4.24
CA ILE A 884 -6.55 -6.51 3.01
C ILE A 884 -7.98 -5.98 2.90
N GLU A 885 -8.78 -6.08 3.96
CA GLU A 885 -10.16 -5.58 3.99
C GLU A 885 -10.24 -4.06 3.76
N ASP A 886 -9.32 -3.29 4.34
CA ASP A 886 -9.27 -1.85 4.14
C ASP A 886 -8.81 -1.49 2.72
N ILE A 887 -7.92 -2.27 2.09
CA ILE A 887 -7.57 -2.14 0.66
C ILE A 887 -8.79 -2.41 -0.22
N GLU A 888 -9.53 -3.49 0.05
CA GLU A 888 -10.74 -3.84 -0.70
C GLU A 888 -11.85 -2.78 -0.53
N ARG A 889 -12.01 -2.25 0.70
CA ARG A 889 -13.02 -1.25 1.04
C ARG A 889 -12.71 0.13 0.46
N TYR A 890 -11.44 0.52 0.46
CA TYR A 890 -11.03 1.89 0.15
C TYR A 890 -10.32 2.06 -1.19
N GLY A 891 -10.00 0.95 -1.87
CA GLY A 891 -9.27 0.92 -3.13
C GLY A 891 -7.76 0.86 -2.94
N THR A 892 -7.05 0.26 -3.91
CA THR A 892 -5.58 0.25 -3.97
C THR A 892 -5.02 1.66 -4.20
N GLN A 893 -3.73 1.84 -3.91
CA GLN A 893 -3.02 3.08 -4.23
C GLN A 893 -3.07 3.33 -5.77
N PRO A 894 -2.88 4.58 -6.21
CA PRO A 894 -2.80 4.85 -7.62
C PRO A 894 -1.58 4.11 -8.17
N PRO A 895 -1.64 3.74 -9.44
CA PRO A 895 -0.55 3.04 -10.10
C PRO A 895 0.73 3.87 -10.02
N THR A 896 1.84 3.21 -9.70
CA THR A 896 3.17 3.82 -9.63
C THR A 896 3.65 4.37 -10.98
N ARG A 897 3.00 4.01 -12.08
CA ARG A 897 3.36 4.39 -13.45
C ARG A 897 2.31 5.29 -14.10
N PRO A 898 2.71 6.44 -14.66
CA PRO A 898 1.82 7.30 -15.45
C PRO A 898 1.07 6.53 -16.55
N LEU A 899 -0.22 6.84 -16.74
CA LEU A 899 -1.09 6.14 -17.70
C LEU A 899 -0.56 6.21 -19.14
N ASP A 900 -0.02 7.36 -19.54
CA ASP A 900 0.60 7.57 -20.86
C ASP A 900 1.80 6.65 -21.10
N GLN A 901 2.62 6.42 -20.08
CA GLN A 901 3.74 5.49 -20.16
C GLN A 901 3.27 4.05 -20.34
N VAL A 902 2.24 3.62 -19.60
CA VAL A 902 1.68 2.26 -19.71
C VAL A 902 1.01 2.05 -21.06
N LEU A 903 0.25 3.04 -21.56
CA LEU A 903 -0.34 3.00 -22.90
C LEU A 903 0.72 2.93 -24.00
N GLY A 904 1.83 3.67 -23.86
CA GLY A 904 2.96 3.59 -24.79
C GLY A 904 3.61 2.19 -24.84
N ASP A 905 3.82 1.57 -23.69
CA ASP A 905 4.33 0.20 -23.60
C ASP A 905 3.36 -0.82 -24.20
N LEU A 906 2.05 -0.61 -24.00
CA LEU A 906 1.00 -1.46 -24.53
C LEU A 906 0.95 -1.38 -26.05
N TRP A 907 1.02 -0.18 -26.64
CA TRP A 907 1.12 0.02 -28.10
C TRP A 907 2.38 -0.62 -28.69
N ALA A 908 3.51 -0.52 -28.00
CA ALA A 908 4.75 -1.16 -28.42
C ALA A 908 4.63 -2.69 -28.42
N ALA A 909 4.02 -3.26 -27.36
CA ALA A 909 3.80 -4.69 -27.24
C ALA A 909 2.80 -5.22 -28.27
N TRP A 910 1.68 -4.52 -28.51
CA TRP A 910 0.72 -4.86 -29.57
C TRP A 910 1.37 -4.81 -30.97
N THR A 911 2.18 -3.78 -31.23
CA THR A 911 2.93 -3.66 -32.49
C THR A 911 3.85 -4.86 -32.68
N ARG A 912 4.63 -5.21 -31.66
CA ARG A 912 5.54 -6.36 -31.73
C ARG A 912 4.79 -7.67 -31.91
N GLN A 913 3.67 -7.86 -31.22
CA GLN A 913 2.87 -9.08 -31.33
C GLN A 913 2.31 -9.25 -32.75
N ALA A 914 1.76 -8.19 -33.34
CA ALA A 914 1.23 -8.25 -34.70
C ALA A 914 2.33 -8.44 -35.76
N ASP A 915 3.52 -7.85 -35.58
CA ASP A 915 4.68 -8.10 -36.47
C ASP A 915 5.13 -9.56 -36.41
N LEU A 916 5.18 -10.14 -35.21
CA LEU A 916 5.53 -11.54 -35.01
C LEU A 916 4.47 -12.47 -35.61
N HIS A 917 3.18 -12.14 -35.51
CA HIS A 917 2.12 -12.91 -36.17
C HIS A 917 2.23 -12.87 -37.70
N GLU A 918 2.50 -11.70 -38.29
CA GLU A 918 2.74 -11.58 -39.74
C GLU A 918 3.97 -12.40 -40.17
N GLN A 919 5.07 -12.33 -39.40
CA GLN A 919 6.28 -13.11 -39.64
C GLN A 919 6.00 -14.62 -39.53
N HIS A 920 5.25 -15.03 -38.51
CA HIS A 920 4.85 -16.42 -38.31
C HIS A 920 4.03 -16.94 -39.48
N GLN A 921 3.00 -16.20 -39.92
CA GLN A 921 2.17 -16.59 -41.08
C GLN A 921 3.00 -16.73 -42.36
N ARG A 922 3.94 -15.81 -42.60
CA ARG A 922 4.84 -15.87 -43.76
C ARG A 922 5.74 -17.10 -43.71
N LEU A 923 6.38 -17.36 -42.57
CA LEU A 923 7.27 -18.52 -42.40
C LEU A 923 6.51 -19.84 -42.45
N ALA A 924 5.30 -19.91 -41.89
CA ALA A 924 4.43 -21.09 -41.98
C ALA A 924 4.05 -21.37 -43.44
N GLY A 925 3.69 -20.34 -44.21
CA GLY A 925 3.44 -20.48 -45.64
C GLY A 925 4.68 -20.93 -46.44
N GLU A 926 5.88 -20.46 -46.07
CA GLU A 926 7.14 -20.92 -46.68
C GLU A 926 7.45 -22.38 -46.32
N ARG A 927 7.27 -22.78 -45.05
CA ARG A 927 7.42 -24.16 -44.59
C ARG A 927 6.50 -25.09 -45.38
N ASP A 928 5.22 -24.77 -45.45
CA ASP A 928 4.23 -25.59 -46.15
C ASP A 928 4.60 -25.73 -47.64
N ALA A 929 5.02 -24.64 -48.29
CA ALA A 929 5.49 -24.70 -49.67
C ALA A 929 6.74 -25.59 -49.84
N LEU A 930 7.71 -25.51 -48.92
CA LEU A 930 8.94 -26.32 -48.95
C LEU A 930 8.67 -27.80 -48.70
N GLU A 931 7.72 -28.14 -47.82
CA GLU A 931 7.28 -29.53 -47.60
C GLU A 931 6.70 -30.13 -48.88
N HIS A 932 5.82 -29.39 -49.58
CA HIS A 932 5.26 -29.83 -50.85
C HIS A 932 6.34 -29.97 -51.93
N VAL A 933 7.25 -29.00 -52.05
CA VAL A 933 8.39 -29.05 -52.98
C VAL A 933 9.29 -30.27 -52.68
N GLY A 934 9.61 -30.52 -51.41
CA GLY A 934 10.38 -31.68 -50.98
C GLY A 934 9.69 -33.01 -51.33
N ALA A 935 8.38 -33.11 -51.10
CA ALA A 935 7.60 -34.30 -51.44
C ALA A 935 7.52 -34.54 -52.97
N ILE A 936 7.40 -33.48 -53.78
CA ILE A 936 7.48 -33.58 -55.24
C ILE A 936 8.85 -34.10 -55.65
N HIS A 937 9.94 -33.47 -55.18
CA HIS A 937 11.30 -33.93 -55.50
C HIS A 937 11.51 -35.41 -55.11
N ALA A 938 11.12 -35.81 -53.89
CA ALA A 938 11.26 -37.19 -53.43
C ALA A 938 10.52 -38.20 -54.32
N ARG A 939 9.32 -37.85 -54.81
CA ARG A 939 8.52 -38.72 -55.71
C ARG A 939 9.19 -38.92 -57.07
N TYR A 940 9.76 -37.86 -57.66
CA TYR A 940 10.37 -37.92 -58.99
C TYR A 940 11.83 -38.42 -58.98
N THR A 941 12.52 -38.38 -57.84
CA THR A 941 13.96 -38.69 -57.75
C THR A 941 14.32 -40.08 -58.28
N PRO A 942 13.65 -41.19 -57.90
CA PRO A 942 14.03 -42.53 -58.37
C PRO A 942 13.92 -42.69 -59.89
N ASP A 943 12.85 -42.16 -60.48
CA ASP A 943 12.63 -42.22 -61.93
C ASP A 943 13.58 -41.31 -62.70
N ARG A 944 13.90 -40.13 -62.15
CA ARG A 944 14.89 -39.21 -62.71
C ARG A 944 16.28 -39.81 -62.72
N GLU A 945 16.71 -40.44 -61.61
CA GLU A 945 18.01 -41.11 -61.53
C GLU A 945 18.10 -42.27 -62.53
N ARG A 946 17.06 -43.11 -62.60
CA ARG A 946 16.98 -44.19 -63.59
C ARG A 946 17.10 -43.66 -65.02
N LEU A 947 16.29 -42.66 -65.40
CA LEU A 947 16.32 -42.10 -66.76
C LEU A 947 17.64 -41.36 -67.05
N HIS A 948 18.26 -40.72 -66.06
CA HIS A 948 19.58 -40.11 -66.23
C HIS A 948 20.64 -41.17 -66.55
N ASN A 949 20.59 -42.31 -65.85
CA ASN A 949 21.46 -43.46 -66.13
C ASN A 949 21.16 -44.06 -67.51
N ASP A 950 19.89 -44.25 -67.87
CA ASP A 950 19.49 -44.76 -69.19
C ASP A 950 19.97 -43.85 -70.33
N VAL A 951 19.83 -42.52 -70.15
CA VAL A 951 20.36 -41.50 -71.07
C VAL A 951 21.87 -41.58 -71.15
N ALA A 952 22.58 -41.66 -70.02
CA ALA A 952 24.02 -41.75 -69.99
C ALA A 952 24.51 -43.01 -70.71
N ASP A 953 23.85 -44.14 -70.50
CA ASP A 953 24.16 -45.42 -71.13
C ASP A 953 23.91 -45.39 -72.63
N ALA A 954 22.76 -44.90 -73.07
CA ALA A 954 22.42 -44.75 -74.47
C ALA A 954 23.36 -43.74 -75.17
N ARG A 955 23.70 -42.64 -74.49
CA ARG A 955 24.65 -41.63 -74.98
C ARG A 955 26.05 -42.21 -75.13
N ARG A 956 26.52 -43.03 -74.17
CA ARG A 956 27.83 -43.70 -74.27
C ARG A 956 27.86 -44.64 -75.47
N LYS A 957 26.83 -45.46 -75.66
CA LYS A 957 26.70 -46.38 -76.82
C LYS A 957 26.67 -45.62 -78.14
N TRP A 958 25.88 -44.54 -78.24
CA TRP A 958 25.85 -43.68 -79.43
C TRP A 958 27.19 -42.98 -79.69
N ARG A 959 27.81 -42.39 -78.66
CA ARG A 959 29.12 -41.72 -78.80
C ARG A 959 30.22 -42.68 -79.22
N GLN A 960 30.21 -43.93 -78.74
CA GLN A 960 31.17 -44.92 -79.19
C GLN A 960 30.99 -45.21 -80.68
N ALA A 961 29.75 -45.38 -81.15
CA ALA A 961 29.46 -45.54 -82.57
C ALA A 961 29.79 -44.27 -83.39
N ARG A 962 29.58 -43.07 -82.84
CA ARG A 962 29.93 -41.78 -83.46
C ARG A 962 31.44 -41.56 -83.53
N GLN A 963 32.18 -41.93 -82.50
CA GLN A 963 33.63 -41.86 -82.48
C GLN A 963 34.22 -42.76 -83.56
N GLN A 964 33.65 -43.95 -83.78
CA GLN A 964 34.04 -44.81 -84.90
C GLN A 964 33.79 -44.14 -86.26
N VAL A 965 32.75 -43.30 -86.39
CA VAL A 965 32.51 -42.48 -87.60
C VAL A 965 33.47 -41.28 -87.70
N ASP A 966 33.75 -40.57 -86.61
CA ASP A 966 34.62 -39.40 -86.61
C ASP A 966 36.11 -39.79 -86.74
N ASP A 967 36.54 -40.94 -86.19
CA ASP A 967 37.86 -41.53 -86.40
C ASP A 967 38.03 -41.88 -87.88
N LEU A 968 36.99 -42.47 -88.49
CA LEU A 968 36.93 -42.73 -89.92
C LEU A 968 37.05 -41.41 -90.73
N ASP A 969 36.30 -40.37 -90.38
CA ASP A 969 36.32 -39.08 -91.09
C ASP A 969 37.61 -38.26 -90.85
N THR A 970 38.21 -38.35 -89.65
CA THR A 970 39.44 -37.64 -89.28
C THR A 970 40.67 -38.29 -89.89
N ALA A 971 40.72 -39.62 -89.90
CA ALA A 971 41.73 -40.34 -90.67
C ALA A 971 41.69 -39.86 -92.12
N LEU A 972 40.51 -39.82 -92.74
CA LEU A 972 40.32 -39.32 -94.11
C LEU A 972 40.72 -37.83 -94.27
N LYS A 973 40.34 -36.93 -93.35
CA LYS A 973 40.61 -35.47 -93.47
C LYS A 973 42.02 -35.04 -93.08
N SER A 974 42.58 -35.54 -91.97
CA SER A 974 43.92 -35.17 -91.49
C SER A 974 44.98 -35.62 -92.48
N GLU A 975 44.86 -36.86 -92.95
CA GLU A 975 45.79 -37.42 -93.92
C GLU A 975 45.76 -36.62 -95.23
N THR A 976 44.64 -35.94 -95.52
CA THR A 976 44.51 -34.99 -96.63
C THR A 976 45.05 -33.57 -96.30
N ALA A 977 44.60 -32.92 -95.22
CA ALA A 977 44.90 -31.51 -94.96
C ALA A 977 46.30 -31.27 -94.39
N ASP A 978 46.84 -32.21 -93.63
CA ASP A 978 48.18 -32.11 -93.04
C ASP A 978 49.25 -32.24 -94.12
N LEU A 979 48.95 -33.07 -95.12
CA LEU A 979 49.66 -33.06 -96.37
C LEU A 979 49.49 -31.73 -97.12
N GLN A 980 48.33 -31.06 -97.05
CA GLN A 980 48.10 -29.77 -97.72
C GLN A 980 48.85 -28.61 -97.06
N THR A 981 48.59 -28.31 -95.81
CA THR A 981 49.04 -27.08 -95.17
C THR A 981 50.53 -27.05 -94.93
N ARG A 982 51.13 -28.16 -94.48
CA ARG A 982 52.59 -28.24 -94.34
C ARG A 982 53.27 -27.84 -95.64
N ILE A 983 52.64 -28.20 -96.76
CA ILE A 983 53.12 -27.89 -98.10
C ILE A 983 52.62 -26.51 -98.58
N TRP A 984 51.62 -25.88 -97.96
CA TRP A 984 51.10 -24.59 -98.39
C TRP A 984 51.60 -23.36 -97.64
N THR A 985 51.95 -23.48 -96.36
CA THR A 985 52.15 -22.30 -95.51
C THR A 985 53.55 -21.77 -95.53
N ALA A 986 54.54 -22.64 -95.31
CA ALA A 986 55.89 -22.16 -95.44
C ALA A 986 56.11 -21.66 -96.89
N TRP A 987 55.30 -22.11 -97.87
CA TRP A 987 55.34 -21.63 -99.25
C TRP A 987 55.00 -20.14 -99.33
N ARG A 988 53.98 -19.70 -98.59
CA ARG A 988 53.45 -18.33 -98.69
C ARG A 988 54.18 -17.30 -97.82
N GLN A 989 54.76 -17.67 -96.67
CA GLN A 989 55.44 -16.72 -95.76
C GLN A 989 56.85 -16.42 -96.20
N ASP A 990 57.58 -17.50 -96.43
CA ASP A 990 58.95 -17.36 -96.89
C ASP A 990 58.92 -16.51 -98.17
N LEU A 991 57.85 -16.63 -98.96
CA LEU A 991 57.57 -15.78 -100.11
C LEU A 991 57.28 -14.29 -99.78
N SER A 992 56.69 -13.97 -98.64
CA SER A 992 56.28 -12.60 -98.26
C SER A 992 57.38 -11.78 -97.58
N GLU A 993 58.09 -12.34 -96.61
CA GLU A 993 59.20 -11.65 -95.92
C GLU A 993 60.28 -11.27 -96.92
N ALA A 994 60.56 -12.23 -97.79
CA ALA A 994 61.41 -12.04 -98.94
C ALA A 994 60.97 -10.80 -99.77
N ARG A 995 59.67 -10.50 -99.90
CA ARG A 995 59.19 -9.30 -100.63
C ARG A 995 59.45 -8.00 -99.88
N HIS A 996 59.24 -7.96 -98.58
CA HIS A 996 59.38 -6.70 -97.85
C HIS A 996 60.83 -6.30 -97.67
N ALA A 997 61.65 -7.31 -97.43
CA ALA A 997 63.08 -7.18 -97.41
C ALA A 997 63.56 -6.61 -98.78
N ALA A 998 62.96 -7.07 -99.88
CA ALA A 998 63.22 -6.49 -101.20
C ALA A 998 62.91 -4.97 -101.31
N ASP A 999 61.85 -4.47 -100.67
CA ASP A 999 61.42 -3.06 -100.78
C ASP A 999 62.32 -2.07 -100.01
N VAL A 1000 62.79 -2.43 -98.81
CA VAL A 1000 63.63 -1.54 -97.98
C VAL A 1000 65.02 -1.36 -98.57
N VAL A 1001 65.55 -2.42 -99.20
CA VAL A 1001 66.85 -2.39 -99.87
C VAL A 1001 66.93 -1.26 -100.92
N ARG A 1002 65.78 -0.78 -101.43
CA ARG A 1002 65.70 0.20 -102.51
C ARG A 1002 65.70 1.70 -102.14
N ALA A 1003 65.30 2.15 -100.93
CA ALA A 1003 64.83 3.54 -100.70
C ALA A 1003 65.88 4.65 -100.37
N GLY A 1004 66.96 4.40 -99.62
CA GLY A 1004 68.05 5.38 -99.36
C GLY A 1004 67.88 6.41 -98.20
N ALA A 1005 68.94 7.16 -97.82
CA ALA A 1005 69.11 7.75 -96.46
C ALA A 1005 68.90 9.29 -96.16
N GLY A 1006 68.71 10.19 -97.16
CA GLY A 1006 68.26 11.62 -97.00
C GLY A 1006 69.27 12.75 -96.57
N ARG A 1007 69.01 14.05 -96.88
CA ARG A 1007 69.98 15.22 -96.84
C ARG A 1007 70.19 16.01 -95.52
N LEU A 1008 69.32 15.86 -94.51
CA LEU A 1008 69.70 16.07 -93.09
C LEU A 1008 70.03 14.72 -92.38
N GLY A 1009 70.11 13.61 -93.14
CA GLY A 1009 70.79 12.36 -92.71
C GLY A 1009 70.04 11.35 -91.84
N GLN A 1010 68.75 11.09 -92.05
CA GLN A 1010 67.93 10.36 -91.05
C GLN A 1010 67.67 8.83 -91.26
N HIS A 1011 68.12 8.11 -92.33
CA HIS A 1011 67.70 6.68 -92.56
C HIS A 1011 68.73 5.63 -93.14
N ARG A 1012 69.80 5.19 -92.45
CA ARG A 1012 70.78 4.16 -92.99
C ARG A 1012 70.62 2.71 -92.51
N ARG A 1013 70.01 2.50 -91.36
CA ARG A 1013 70.00 1.20 -90.66
C ARG A 1013 69.07 0.17 -91.32
N GLN A 1014 68.00 0.64 -91.95
CA GLN A 1014 66.91 -0.21 -92.47
C GLN A 1014 67.32 -1.11 -93.65
N VAL A 1015 68.23 -0.70 -94.53
CA VAL A 1015 68.59 -1.43 -95.78
C VAL A 1015 69.29 -2.77 -95.53
N ARG A 1016 70.13 -2.86 -94.50
CA ARG A 1016 71.04 -4.01 -94.34
C ARG A 1016 70.35 -5.23 -93.75
N GLU A 1017 69.34 -5.00 -92.93
CA GLU A 1017 68.50 -6.04 -92.35
C GLU A 1017 67.70 -6.79 -93.43
N ALA A 1018 67.47 -6.16 -94.59
CA ALA A 1018 66.54 -6.61 -95.61
C ALA A 1018 67.14 -7.49 -96.73
N SER A 1019 68.45 -7.72 -96.78
CA SER A 1019 69.07 -8.64 -97.77
C SER A 1019 69.23 -10.07 -97.26
N ALA A 1020 69.36 -10.26 -95.95
CA ALA A 1020 69.58 -11.57 -95.36
C ALA A 1020 68.31 -12.46 -95.42
N ASP A 1021 67.13 -11.85 -95.35
CA ASP A 1021 65.84 -12.55 -95.30
C ASP A 1021 65.48 -13.27 -96.61
N LEU A 1022 65.90 -12.72 -97.74
CA LEU A 1022 65.63 -13.23 -99.08
C LEU A 1022 66.26 -14.61 -99.34
N THR A 1023 67.54 -14.78 -99.00
CA THR A 1023 68.30 -16.01 -99.29
C THR A 1023 67.74 -17.23 -98.57
N GLY A 1024 67.11 -17.03 -97.41
CA GLY A 1024 66.52 -18.11 -96.61
C GLY A 1024 65.27 -18.77 -97.21
N PHE A 1025 64.54 -18.13 -98.13
CA PHE A 1025 63.29 -18.65 -98.71
C PHE A 1025 63.51 -19.75 -99.75
N ALA A 1026 64.58 -19.63 -100.55
CA ALA A 1026 64.80 -20.45 -101.74
C ALA A 1026 65.08 -21.94 -101.46
N GLU A 1027 65.63 -22.26 -100.28
CA GLU A 1027 66.10 -23.60 -99.98
C GLU A 1027 65.00 -24.50 -99.39
N ARG A 1028 63.95 -23.92 -98.80
CA ARG A 1028 62.88 -24.67 -98.16
C ARG A 1028 61.85 -25.26 -99.15
N TRP A 1029 61.63 -24.61 -100.29
CA TRP A 1029 60.48 -24.90 -101.14
C TRP A 1029 60.73 -25.82 -102.31
N ARG A 1030 61.96 -26.31 -102.47
CA ARG A 1030 62.37 -27.07 -103.65
C ARG A 1030 61.58 -28.38 -103.97
N PRO A 1031 61.10 -29.22 -103.00
CA PRO A 1031 60.34 -30.47 -103.29
C PRO A 1031 58.91 -30.25 -103.79
N ALA A 1032 58.40 -29.07 -103.48
CA ALA A 1032 57.08 -28.58 -103.84
C ALA A 1032 57.18 -27.64 -105.07
N VAL A 1033 58.25 -26.82 -105.15
CA VAL A 1033 58.54 -25.76 -106.15
C VAL A 1033 60.08 -25.56 -106.38
N PRO A 1034 60.69 -26.06 -107.46
CA PRO A 1034 62.16 -26.18 -107.57
C PRO A 1034 63.05 -24.96 -107.98
N ASP A 1035 62.53 -23.84 -108.50
CA ASP A 1035 63.27 -22.89 -109.40
C ASP A 1035 63.66 -21.47 -108.83
N LEU A 1036 64.32 -21.33 -107.67
CA LEU A 1036 64.57 -20.02 -106.95
C LEU A 1036 66.06 -19.49 -106.99
N ALA A 1037 66.37 -18.16 -107.02
CA ALA A 1037 67.73 -17.54 -107.24
C ALA A 1037 68.61 -17.21 -105.98
N THR A 1038 69.81 -16.56 -106.11
CA THR A 1038 70.86 -16.45 -105.03
C THR A 1038 71.47 -15.06 -104.67
N ASP A 1039 71.64 -14.04 -105.55
CA ASP A 1039 72.15 -12.69 -105.16
C ASP A 1039 71.06 -11.82 -104.52
N PRO A 1040 71.31 -11.02 -103.46
CA PRO A 1040 70.24 -10.28 -102.78
C PRO A 1040 69.60 -9.16 -103.60
N THR A 1041 70.33 -8.53 -104.51
CA THR A 1041 69.77 -7.48 -105.38
C THR A 1041 68.91 -8.09 -106.49
N GLU A 1042 69.27 -9.28 -106.98
CA GLU A 1042 68.47 -10.05 -107.96
C GLU A 1042 67.26 -10.78 -107.35
N LEU A 1043 67.40 -11.37 -106.17
CA LEU A 1043 66.31 -12.06 -105.48
C LEU A 1043 65.19 -11.08 -105.12
N ALA A 1044 65.58 -9.83 -104.82
CA ALA A 1044 64.66 -8.72 -104.60
C ALA A 1044 63.76 -8.44 -105.83
N ASP A 1045 64.25 -8.71 -107.05
CA ASP A 1045 63.43 -8.64 -108.27
C ASP A 1045 62.62 -9.94 -108.51
N GLN A 1046 63.15 -11.15 -108.21
CA GLN A 1046 62.50 -12.44 -108.52
C GLN A 1046 61.29 -12.77 -107.63
N VAL A 1047 61.43 -12.50 -106.33
CA VAL A 1047 60.41 -12.80 -105.33
C VAL A 1047 59.09 -12.05 -105.58
N ARG A 1048 59.16 -10.97 -106.35
CA ARG A 1048 58.00 -10.26 -106.87
C ARG A 1048 57.07 -11.13 -107.73
N TRP A 1049 57.56 -12.23 -108.31
CA TRP A 1049 56.87 -13.03 -109.33
C TRP A 1049 56.45 -14.44 -108.90
N LEU A 1050 56.73 -14.84 -107.66
CA LEU A 1050 56.44 -16.19 -107.17
C LEU A 1050 55.08 -16.33 -106.49
N HIS A 1051 54.34 -15.24 -106.41
CA HIS A 1051 52.93 -15.29 -106.04
C HIS A 1051 52.08 -15.69 -107.26
N GLY A 1052 51.24 -16.71 -107.11
CA GLY A 1052 50.24 -17.12 -108.11
C GLY A 1052 50.40 -18.54 -108.65
N ARG A 1053 49.61 -18.88 -109.69
CA ARG A 1053 49.28 -20.25 -110.13
C ARG A 1053 50.44 -21.23 -110.28
N ARG A 1054 51.61 -20.79 -110.75
CA ARG A 1054 52.70 -21.73 -111.08
C ARG A 1054 53.30 -22.41 -109.84
N GLY A 1055 53.17 -21.82 -108.66
CA GLY A 1055 53.55 -22.46 -107.39
C GLY A 1055 52.41 -23.21 -106.70
N ASP A 1056 51.16 -22.98 -107.11
CA ASP A 1056 49.99 -23.32 -106.31
C ASP A 1056 49.36 -24.69 -106.67
N ASP A 1057 49.24 -25.00 -107.96
CA ASP A 1057 48.53 -26.22 -108.40
C ASP A 1057 49.34 -27.51 -108.21
N SER A 1058 50.66 -27.44 -108.34
CA SER A 1058 51.57 -28.57 -108.12
C SER A 1058 51.49 -29.12 -106.70
N ILE A 1059 51.06 -28.29 -105.76
CA ILE A 1059 50.94 -28.64 -104.35
C ILE A 1059 49.67 -29.45 -104.07
N SER A 1060 48.55 -29.19 -104.76
CA SER A 1060 47.24 -29.75 -104.36
C SER A 1060 46.93 -31.16 -104.88
N ALA A 1061 47.39 -31.52 -106.08
CA ALA A 1061 47.02 -32.79 -106.75
C ALA A 1061 47.72 -34.04 -106.16
N PHE A 1062 48.89 -33.88 -105.56
CA PHE A 1062 49.63 -34.95 -104.91
C PHE A 1062 48.89 -35.54 -103.69
N ILE A 1063 47.87 -34.84 -103.19
CA ILE A 1063 47.37 -35.05 -101.83
C ILE A 1063 46.10 -35.90 -101.76
N ALA A 1064 45.16 -35.77 -102.71
CA ALA A 1064 43.84 -36.41 -102.59
C ALA A 1064 43.78 -37.90 -102.97
N ARG A 1065 44.68 -38.42 -103.83
CA ARG A 1065 44.59 -39.80 -104.35
C ARG A 1065 44.99 -40.87 -103.32
N THR A 1066 45.87 -40.53 -102.40
CA THR A 1066 46.47 -41.49 -101.46
C THR A 1066 45.50 -41.94 -100.35
N VAL A 1067 44.35 -41.26 -100.20
CA VAL A 1067 43.51 -41.36 -98.98
C VAL A 1067 42.31 -42.32 -99.11
N SER A 1068 41.74 -42.52 -100.31
CA SER A 1068 40.44 -43.21 -100.45
C SER A 1068 40.48 -44.75 -100.50
N ASP A 1069 41.54 -45.39 -101.01
CA ASP A 1069 41.60 -46.85 -101.20
C ASP A 1069 41.81 -47.66 -99.89
N ALA A 1070 41.94 -46.96 -98.75
CA ALA A 1070 42.33 -47.55 -97.48
C ALA A 1070 41.17 -47.98 -96.54
N HIS A 1071 39.87 -47.81 -96.90
CA HIS A 1071 38.75 -47.94 -95.92
C HIS A 1071 37.40 -48.57 -96.43
N PRO A 1072 37.17 -49.92 -96.37
CA PRO A 1072 35.93 -50.59 -96.86
C PRO A 1072 34.75 -50.78 -95.86
N ASP A 1073 34.97 -50.75 -94.53
CA ASP A 1073 33.94 -51.03 -93.49
C ASP A 1073 33.00 -49.85 -93.16
N ALA A 1074 32.98 -48.82 -94.01
CA ALA A 1074 32.39 -47.53 -93.70
C ALA A 1074 30.86 -47.55 -93.44
N ASP A 1075 30.09 -48.41 -94.10
CA ASP A 1075 28.61 -48.36 -94.04
C ASP A 1075 28.01 -49.02 -92.80
N HIS A 1076 28.57 -50.14 -92.32
CA HIS A 1076 28.09 -50.79 -91.10
C HIS A 1076 28.34 -49.94 -89.84
N ILE A 1077 29.47 -49.22 -89.81
CA ILE A 1077 29.81 -48.25 -88.76
C ILE A 1077 28.77 -47.11 -88.73
N ARG A 1078 28.31 -46.65 -89.89
CA ARG A 1078 27.28 -45.60 -89.99
C ARG A 1078 25.89 -46.05 -89.54
N ASP A 1079 25.49 -47.32 -89.75
CA ASP A 1079 24.19 -47.83 -89.28
C ASP A 1079 24.13 -48.05 -87.76
N ALA A 1080 25.25 -48.49 -87.16
CA ALA A 1080 25.37 -48.58 -85.72
C ALA A 1080 25.20 -47.20 -85.04
N GLU A 1081 25.74 -46.14 -85.66
CA GLU A 1081 25.58 -44.76 -85.18
C GLU A 1081 24.12 -44.29 -85.23
N ARG A 1082 23.39 -44.54 -86.34
CA ARG A 1082 21.96 -44.20 -86.46
C ARG A 1082 21.08 -44.88 -85.40
N ASN A 1083 21.27 -46.19 -85.18
CA ASN A 1083 20.49 -46.93 -84.19
C ASN A 1083 20.83 -46.51 -82.76
N GLY A 1084 22.11 -46.24 -82.48
CA GLY A 1084 22.56 -45.67 -81.22
C GLY A 1084 21.92 -44.30 -80.95
N TYR A 1085 21.90 -43.43 -81.96
CA TYR A 1085 21.26 -42.11 -81.87
C TYR A 1085 19.76 -42.22 -81.56
N ALA A 1086 19.02 -43.10 -82.25
CA ALA A 1086 17.59 -43.28 -82.01
C ALA A 1086 17.27 -43.77 -80.58
N ALA A 1087 18.11 -44.63 -80.00
CA ALA A 1087 17.96 -45.07 -78.61
C ALA A 1087 18.27 -43.94 -77.61
N TYR A 1088 19.32 -43.17 -77.85
CA TYR A 1088 19.67 -41.98 -77.07
C TYR A 1088 18.55 -40.92 -77.10
N ASP A 1089 18.06 -40.61 -78.29
CA ASP A 1089 17.00 -39.62 -78.50
C ASP A 1089 15.67 -40.02 -77.82
N ARG A 1090 15.33 -41.32 -77.80
CA ARG A 1090 14.19 -41.82 -77.00
C ARG A 1090 14.40 -41.65 -75.48
N ALA A 1091 15.58 -41.99 -74.97
CA ALA A 1091 15.90 -41.85 -73.56
C ALA A 1091 15.91 -40.36 -73.12
N GLU A 1092 16.47 -39.47 -73.95
CA GLU A 1092 16.47 -38.02 -73.70
C GLU A 1092 15.07 -37.42 -73.71
N ARG A 1093 14.20 -37.84 -74.65
CA ARG A 1093 12.80 -37.42 -74.65
C ARG A 1093 12.06 -37.87 -73.40
N ALA A 1094 12.25 -39.13 -72.97
CA ALA A 1094 11.64 -39.64 -71.74
C ALA A 1094 12.11 -38.85 -70.50
N ARG A 1095 13.41 -38.56 -70.40
CA ARG A 1095 13.98 -37.72 -69.32
C ARG A 1095 13.41 -36.30 -69.35
N THR A 1096 13.36 -35.68 -70.53
CA THR A 1096 12.83 -34.32 -70.71
C THR A 1096 11.36 -34.24 -70.34
N GLN A 1097 10.54 -35.22 -70.74
CA GLN A 1097 9.12 -35.29 -70.37
C GLN A 1097 8.93 -35.44 -68.86
N LEU A 1098 9.75 -36.25 -68.19
CA LEU A 1098 9.71 -36.39 -66.73
C LEU A 1098 10.12 -35.08 -66.02
N ASP A 1099 11.15 -34.41 -66.54
CA ASP A 1099 11.59 -33.11 -66.04
C ASP A 1099 10.50 -32.04 -66.20
N GLU A 1100 9.88 -31.96 -67.38
CA GLU A 1100 8.76 -31.04 -67.65
C GLU A 1100 7.55 -31.30 -66.75
N ALA A 1101 7.19 -32.58 -66.52
CA ALA A 1101 6.12 -32.95 -65.60
C ALA A 1101 6.42 -32.50 -64.17
N MET A 1102 7.64 -32.75 -63.68
CA MET A 1102 8.07 -32.31 -62.35
C MET A 1102 8.06 -30.77 -62.24
N TYR A 1103 8.61 -30.06 -63.22
CA TYR A 1103 8.62 -28.58 -63.21
C TYR A 1103 7.22 -27.97 -63.33
N ALA A 1104 6.28 -28.64 -64.01
CA ALA A 1104 4.89 -28.22 -64.07
C ALA A 1104 4.23 -28.30 -62.69
N GLU A 1105 4.47 -29.39 -61.93
CA GLU A 1105 3.99 -29.55 -60.56
C GLU A 1105 4.66 -28.60 -59.56
N LEU A 1106 5.93 -28.24 -59.78
CA LEU A 1106 6.65 -27.28 -58.93
C LEU A 1106 6.23 -25.81 -59.16
N ARG A 1107 5.70 -25.47 -60.35
CA ARG A 1107 5.39 -24.09 -60.75
C ARG A 1107 4.51 -23.29 -59.77
N PRO A 1108 3.45 -23.85 -59.14
CA PRO A 1108 2.61 -23.12 -58.19
C PRO A 1108 3.35 -22.61 -56.96
N TYR A 1109 4.48 -23.22 -56.58
CA TYR A 1109 5.24 -22.91 -55.37
C TYR A 1109 6.26 -21.78 -55.55
N GLY A 1110 6.27 -21.12 -56.72
CA GLY A 1110 7.00 -19.87 -56.95
C GLY A 1110 8.50 -19.95 -56.60
N ARG A 1111 8.96 -19.08 -55.68
CA ARG A 1111 10.37 -19.03 -55.27
C ARG A 1111 10.82 -20.31 -54.55
N ALA A 1112 9.96 -20.96 -53.77
CA ALA A 1112 10.30 -22.19 -53.04
C ALA A 1112 10.69 -23.33 -54.00
N ALA A 1113 10.05 -23.39 -55.17
CA ALA A 1113 10.36 -24.35 -56.23
C ALA A 1113 11.76 -24.22 -56.85
N HIS A 1114 12.47 -23.11 -56.60
CA HIS A 1114 13.82 -22.87 -57.10
C HIS A 1114 14.90 -23.17 -56.04
N THR A 1115 14.50 -23.66 -54.86
CA THR A 1115 15.41 -23.96 -53.75
C THR A 1115 16.21 -25.23 -54.06
N ARG A 1116 17.54 -25.11 -54.09
CA ARG A 1116 18.45 -26.24 -54.38
C ARG A 1116 18.49 -27.29 -53.25
N ASP A 1117 18.26 -26.85 -52.01
CA ASP A 1117 18.20 -27.68 -50.81
C ASP A 1117 16.93 -27.37 -50.02
N ALA A 1118 15.82 -27.96 -50.45
CA ALA A 1118 14.52 -27.76 -49.82
C ALA A 1118 14.50 -28.27 -48.38
N THR A 1119 15.23 -29.35 -48.08
CA THR A 1119 15.29 -29.95 -46.74
C THR A 1119 16.07 -29.06 -45.76
N GLY A 1120 17.25 -28.57 -46.14
CA GLY A 1120 18.02 -27.64 -45.31
C GLY A 1120 17.28 -26.32 -45.08
N ARG A 1121 16.60 -25.78 -46.11
CA ARG A 1121 15.77 -24.58 -45.93
C ARG A 1121 14.55 -24.84 -45.04
N LEU A 1122 13.91 -26.01 -45.16
CA LEU A 1122 12.80 -26.40 -44.29
C LEU A 1122 13.24 -26.45 -42.82
N SER A 1123 14.41 -27.03 -42.52
CA SER A 1123 14.97 -27.02 -41.16
C SER A 1123 15.26 -25.61 -40.66
N ALA A 1124 15.87 -24.74 -41.48
CA ALA A 1124 16.11 -23.35 -41.10
C ALA A 1124 14.81 -22.58 -40.82
N VAL A 1125 13.79 -22.73 -41.67
CA VAL A 1125 12.47 -22.11 -41.47
C VAL A 1125 11.79 -22.63 -40.20
N ALA A 1126 11.94 -23.92 -39.87
CA ALA A 1126 11.42 -24.49 -38.64
C ALA A 1126 12.09 -23.91 -37.38
N GLU A 1127 13.41 -23.69 -37.42
CA GLU A 1127 14.14 -23.01 -36.33
C GLU A 1127 13.73 -21.54 -36.19
N GLU A 1128 13.58 -20.82 -37.31
CA GLU A 1128 13.07 -19.44 -37.32
C GLU A 1128 11.64 -19.36 -36.73
N LEU A 1129 10.75 -20.29 -37.10
CA LEU A 1129 9.40 -20.41 -36.54
C LEU A 1129 9.42 -20.63 -35.03
N ALA A 1130 10.23 -21.58 -34.54
CA ALA A 1130 10.37 -21.84 -33.11
C ALA A 1130 10.95 -20.64 -32.33
N GLY A 1131 11.80 -19.82 -32.99
CA GLY A 1131 12.24 -18.53 -32.47
C GLY A 1131 11.09 -17.54 -32.30
N VAL A 1132 10.30 -17.34 -33.36
CA VAL A 1132 9.14 -16.45 -33.37
C VAL A 1132 8.08 -16.88 -32.34
N GLU A 1133 7.81 -18.17 -32.21
CA GLU A 1133 6.87 -18.71 -31.21
C GLU A 1133 7.33 -18.47 -29.75
N ARG A 1134 8.64 -18.59 -29.48
CA ARG A 1134 9.19 -18.24 -28.16
C ARG A 1134 9.04 -16.75 -27.87
N GLU A 1135 9.27 -15.91 -28.86
CA GLU A 1135 9.12 -14.48 -28.69
C GLU A 1135 7.65 -14.07 -28.52
N LEU A 1136 6.72 -14.68 -29.28
CA LEU A 1136 5.27 -14.49 -29.08
C LEU A 1136 4.84 -14.83 -27.66
N ARG A 1137 5.31 -15.94 -27.08
CA ARG A 1137 5.05 -16.27 -25.67
C ARG A 1137 5.56 -15.18 -24.72
N THR A 1138 6.76 -14.67 -24.96
CA THR A 1138 7.36 -13.60 -24.14
C THR A 1138 6.53 -12.31 -24.22
N VAL A 1139 6.12 -11.91 -25.42
CA VAL A 1139 5.27 -10.73 -25.64
C VAL A 1139 3.88 -10.93 -25.03
N SER A 1140 3.28 -12.12 -25.13
CA SER A 1140 2.00 -12.43 -24.48
C SER A 1140 2.09 -12.37 -22.96
N THR A 1141 3.16 -12.88 -22.34
CA THR A 1141 3.39 -12.70 -20.90
C THR A 1141 3.51 -11.23 -20.53
N ARG A 1142 4.23 -10.43 -21.33
CA ARG A 1142 4.35 -8.99 -21.13
C ARG A 1142 3.00 -8.27 -21.28
N LEU A 1143 2.19 -8.62 -22.28
CA LEU A 1143 0.84 -8.06 -22.46
C LEU A 1143 -0.10 -8.42 -21.31
N ASN A 1144 -0.04 -9.65 -20.80
CA ASN A 1144 -0.80 -10.05 -19.62
C ASN A 1144 -0.39 -9.26 -18.38
N ALA A 1145 0.91 -9.03 -18.19
CA ALA A 1145 1.42 -8.18 -17.12
C ALA A 1145 0.98 -6.71 -17.28
N LEU A 1146 1.05 -6.16 -18.50
CA LEU A 1146 0.60 -4.80 -18.80
C LEU A 1146 -0.93 -4.65 -18.64
N ASN A 1147 -1.73 -5.64 -18.99
CA ASN A 1147 -3.20 -5.60 -18.88
C ASN A 1147 -3.71 -5.58 -17.44
N ILE A 1148 -2.91 -6.05 -16.48
CA ILE A 1148 -3.26 -5.99 -15.05
C ILE A 1148 -2.68 -4.75 -14.36
N GLU A 1149 -1.90 -3.92 -15.08
CA GLU A 1149 -1.35 -2.67 -14.54
C GLU A 1149 -2.47 -1.77 -14.00
N PRO A 1150 -2.34 -1.26 -12.76
CA PRO A 1150 -3.40 -0.47 -12.16
C PRO A 1150 -3.72 0.80 -12.96
N SER A 1151 -2.78 1.33 -13.76
CA SER A 1151 -2.97 2.56 -14.57
C SER A 1151 -4.12 2.40 -15.54
N LEU A 1152 -4.24 1.23 -16.15
CA LEU A 1152 -5.31 0.95 -17.10
C LEU A 1152 -6.68 0.89 -16.42
N ARG A 1153 -6.76 0.65 -15.11
CA ARG A 1153 -8.03 0.65 -14.34
C ARG A 1153 -8.59 2.04 -14.09
N THR A 1154 -7.81 3.09 -14.33
CA THR A 1154 -8.27 4.48 -14.27
C THR A 1154 -9.08 4.89 -15.50
N LEU A 1155 -8.99 4.12 -16.60
CA LEU A 1155 -9.75 4.36 -17.82
C LEU A 1155 -11.24 3.99 -17.63
N PRO A 1156 -12.18 4.76 -18.21
CA PRO A 1156 -13.58 4.38 -18.34
C PRO A 1156 -13.77 3.02 -19.06
N ASP A 1157 -14.88 2.33 -18.78
CA ASP A 1157 -15.20 1.07 -19.46
C ASP A 1157 -15.29 1.29 -20.99
N GLY A 1158 -14.66 0.39 -21.75
CA GLY A 1158 -14.58 0.43 -23.22
C GLY A 1158 -13.47 1.31 -23.78
N ASP A 1159 -12.79 2.14 -22.96
CA ASP A 1159 -11.72 3.00 -23.47
C ASP A 1159 -10.44 2.24 -23.81
N LEU A 1160 -10.17 1.09 -23.19
CA LEU A 1160 -9.05 0.23 -23.61
C LEU A 1160 -9.28 -0.37 -25.00
N ASP A 1161 -10.53 -0.74 -25.31
CA ASP A 1161 -10.92 -1.23 -26.64
C ASP A 1161 -10.86 -0.09 -27.67
N ASN A 1162 -11.30 1.12 -27.28
CA ASN A 1162 -11.15 2.33 -28.11
C ASN A 1162 -9.68 2.64 -28.39
N GLU A 1163 -8.81 2.46 -27.40
CA GLU A 1163 -7.37 2.71 -27.52
C GLU A 1163 -6.69 1.65 -28.39
N HIS A 1164 -7.09 0.38 -28.26
CA HIS A 1164 -6.66 -0.68 -29.16
C HIS A 1164 -7.13 -0.41 -30.61
N GLN A 1165 -8.35 0.11 -30.80
CA GLN A 1165 -8.84 0.50 -32.12
C GLN A 1165 -8.03 1.65 -32.71
N ARG A 1166 -7.69 2.67 -31.92
CA ARG A 1166 -6.83 3.78 -32.35
C ARG A 1166 -5.44 3.32 -32.77
N TRP A 1167 -4.84 2.41 -32.00
CA TRP A 1167 -3.58 1.77 -32.36
C TRP A 1167 -3.68 1.02 -33.69
N ALA A 1168 -4.75 0.23 -33.88
CA ALA A 1168 -4.96 -0.53 -35.10
C ALA A 1168 -5.11 0.37 -36.34
N ASP A 1169 -5.82 1.49 -36.20
CA ASP A 1169 -6.00 2.49 -37.27
C ASP A 1169 -4.67 3.18 -37.63
N ASP A 1170 -3.86 3.58 -36.63
CA ASP A 1170 -2.53 4.19 -36.83
C ASP A 1170 -1.56 3.22 -37.52
N ARG A 1171 -1.48 1.96 -37.04
CA ARG A 1171 -0.67 0.91 -37.68
C ARG A 1171 -1.10 0.70 -39.14
N GLY A 1172 -2.40 0.59 -39.38
CA GLY A 1172 -2.97 0.43 -40.72
C GLY A 1172 -2.62 1.58 -41.66
N ALA A 1173 -2.62 2.83 -41.16
CA ALA A 1173 -2.20 4.00 -41.92
C ALA A 1173 -0.70 3.96 -42.26
N ARG A 1174 0.17 3.61 -41.29
CA ARG A 1174 1.62 3.47 -41.50
C ARG A 1174 1.95 2.38 -42.53
N GLN A 1175 1.28 1.23 -42.47
CA GLN A 1175 1.51 0.12 -43.40
C GLN A 1175 1.07 0.46 -44.83
N LYS A 1176 -0.04 1.20 -44.99
CA LYS A 1176 -0.46 1.74 -46.30
C LYS A 1176 0.55 2.75 -46.85
N ALA A 1177 1.09 3.63 -46.01
CA ALA A 1177 2.12 4.59 -46.41
C ALA A 1177 3.41 3.88 -46.85
N ALA A 1178 3.91 2.91 -46.07
CA ALA A 1178 5.09 2.12 -46.41
C ALA A 1178 4.89 1.29 -47.71
N THR A 1179 3.70 0.74 -47.92
CA THR A 1179 3.37 -0.01 -49.15
C THR A 1179 3.36 0.91 -50.37
N ARG A 1180 2.85 2.14 -50.22
CA ARG A 1180 2.87 3.15 -51.27
C ARG A 1180 4.30 3.55 -51.62
N GLU A 1181 5.14 3.83 -50.62
CA GLU A 1181 6.55 4.15 -50.82
C GLU A 1181 7.31 2.99 -51.49
N ALA A 1182 7.08 1.75 -51.07
CA ALA A 1182 7.72 0.57 -51.66
C ALA A 1182 7.29 0.36 -53.13
N ASN A 1183 6.02 0.62 -53.47
CA ASN A 1183 5.54 0.57 -54.85
C ASN A 1183 6.11 1.72 -55.69
N GLU A 1184 6.19 2.93 -55.15
CA GLU A 1184 6.83 4.07 -55.80
C GLU A 1184 8.33 3.82 -56.04
N HIS A 1185 9.02 3.18 -55.08
CA HIS A 1185 10.42 2.77 -55.20
C HIS A 1185 10.61 1.70 -56.29
N ARG A 1186 9.72 0.68 -56.33
CA ARG A 1186 9.74 -0.36 -57.37
C ARG A 1186 9.50 0.20 -58.75
N GLN A 1187 8.52 1.11 -58.89
CA GLN A 1187 8.27 1.81 -60.15
C GLN A 1187 9.46 2.67 -60.58
N ARG A 1188 10.19 3.30 -59.64
CA ARG A 1188 11.45 4.02 -59.94
C ARG A 1188 12.54 3.07 -60.45
N LEU A 1189 12.69 1.88 -59.85
CA LEU A 1189 13.65 0.87 -60.29
C LEU A 1189 13.31 0.29 -61.68
N GLU A 1190 12.04 -0.01 -61.95
CA GLU A 1190 11.57 -0.48 -63.26
C GLU A 1190 11.75 0.60 -64.34
N LYS A 1191 11.57 1.88 -63.98
CA LYS A 1191 11.80 3.02 -64.87
C LYS A 1191 13.29 3.26 -65.11
N ALA A 1192 14.15 3.00 -64.12
CA ALA A 1192 15.62 3.08 -64.26
C ALA A 1192 16.21 1.93 -65.09
N GLN A 1193 15.53 0.78 -65.20
CA GLN A 1193 15.94 -0.34 -66.08
C GLN A 1193 15.52 -0.16 -67.55
N ARG A 1194 14.67 0.83 -67.86
CA ARG A 1194 14.41 1.27 -69.25
C ARG A 1194 15.43 2.33 -69.68
N ILE A 1195 16.68 1.91 -69.87
CA ILE A 1195 17.66 2.67 -70.66
C ILE A 1195 17.54 2.22 -72.12
N GLU A 1196 17.50 3.20 -73.02
CA GLU A 1196 17.34 3.08 -74.47
C GLU A 1196 18.25 2.00 -75.11
N PRO A 1197 17.79 1.30 -76.16
CA PRO A 1197 18.66 0.42 -76.94
C PRO A 1197 19.76 1.26 -77.61
N PRO A 1198 21.03 0.80 -77.62
CA PRO A 1198 22.07 1.48 -78.38
C PRO A 1198 21.74 1.47 -79.89
N PRO A 1199 22.10 2.53 -80.65
CA PRO A 1199 21.82 2.63 -82.08
C PRO A 1199 22.56 1.53 -82.88
N PRO A 1200 22.03 1.10 -84.04
CA PRO A 1200 22.61 0.00 -84.80
C PRO A 1200 23.96 0.41 -85.37
N SER A 1201 24.98 -0.43 -85.18
CA SER A 1201 26.27 -0.34 -85.87
C SER A 1201 26.46 -1.55 -86.79
N PRO A 1202 27.16 -1.38 -87.93
CA PRO A 1202 26.75 -1.91 -89.22
C PRO A 1202 27.18 -3.36 -89.44
N SER A 1203 26.28 -4.16 -90.02
CA SER A 1203 26.66 -5.34 -90.78
C SER A 1203 27.17 -4.91 -92.16
N THR A 1204 28.39 -5.32 -92.50
CA THR A 1204 28.88 -5.43 -93.89
C THR A 1204 29.42 -6.85 -94.08
N PRO A 1205 29.37 -7.35 -95.31
CA PRO A 1205 28.49 -8.47 -95.67
C PRO A 1205 29.31 -9.72 -95.95
N ASP A 1206 28.69 -10.91 -96.03
CA ASP A 1206 29.01 -11.71 -97.20
C ASP A 1206 27.93 -12.73 -97.58
N HIS A 1207 27.89 -12.92 -98.88
CA HIS A 1207 26.91 -13.57 -99.69
C HIS A 1207 26.78 -15.07 -99.39
N GLY A 1208 25.57 -15.44 -98.99
CA GLY A 1208 24.68 -16.24 -99.82
C GLY A 1208 25.16 -17.62 -100.29
N ARG A 1209 24.27 -18.59 -100.12
CA ARG A 1209 23.56 -19.21 -101.25
C ARG A 1209 22.56 -20.23 -100.72
N GLY A 1210 21.31 -20.10 -101.15
CA GLY A 1210 20.45 -21.27 -101.26
C GLY A 1210 20.89 -22.14 -102.43
N ILE A 1211 20.57 -23.43 -102.40
CA ILE A 1211 20.42 -24.23 -103.61
C ILE A 1211 19.13 -25.07 -103.50
N GLY A 1212 18.09 -24.58 -104.19
CA GLY A 1212 17.11 -25.34 -104.99
C GLY A 1212 16.20 -26.38 -104.31
N ARG A 1213 14.93 -26.01 -104.08
CA ARG A 1213 13.82 -26.20 -105.02
C ARG A 1213 12.57 -25.47 -104.55
#